data_AF-A0A430LH89-F1
#
_entry.id   AF-A0A430LH89-F1
#
_cell.length_a   1.000
_cell.length_b   1.000
_cell.length_c   1.000
_cell.angle_alpha   90.00
_cell.angle_beta   90.00
_cell.angle_gamma   90.00
#
_symmetry.space_group_name_H-M   'P 1'
#
loop_
_entity.id
_entity.type
_entity.pdbx_description
1 polymer ?
#
loop_
_entity_poly.entity_id
_entity_poly.type
_entity_poly.pdbx_seq_one_letter_code
_entity_poly.pdbx_strand_id
1 'polypeptide(L)'
;MTVFISKVTFEHHRDALGIGEPQPRISWRFGGNVVGWEQSAYDLEIRRGDLTTYHVLISRESAEVRVRAHGQPGQASTPWSPWTTVEAGLLDEESWSGAVPIAGPWKIEHDKPKRPVYFRKSFDLDAGSLHTARLYITALGLYEAHINGRRVGDHVLAPGLQSYHHRHVYNTFDVSGLLQHGRNVIQVLVAEGWYSGRLFSFDPNVARNHWGDNIGLLLLLHVTLADGSVFRIPTDSSWTATTGPLVDSQIYDGEVYDSRLEFPLTESANDDNKWDAVVELPRIKGVLTSPDAPPVRRIEERKPVRIWTSPKGKLLADFGQNLAGWVRIKVSGQPGDQVTISHAEVIEDGEIAILPLRSAKARDTFILNGQENQVFEPRFTYHGFRYIQINGWPEKDPFNDTSATAVVVHSDLEQTGWFHCSNPLLNQFHSNVRWSMKGNFVSIPTDCPQRDERMGWTGDVTAFAATANFLHDCSGFWRGWHRDVWAEMQRDGSMNVPHYVPITSPDRLVEGNWPLVPTAIWGDVAVAGPWQAWQAYGDLDMLEEQYKQVQAWLDLGVDREASGLWNKQGYQWGDWLDPLAPESDAGAATTDKHFVADAYLIGMTHLVARMSRSLNKIDQVSKYEEQAVKLRQAFADTWLTDGEPRDRTQTAYSLMLYFDILVDECHRKKAADALREIIVKNEYLVGTGFAGTWTLGHTLRKVSSITLIPSAKAIYDIQTLLGATWTASNGRDIQAHGGGFLKVGDTWYWHGEDKTEGTCFQNISCYSSTDLVQWKYEGSVLSRQGSGDLGPGRLVERPKVIYNKLTKQGSFRPLGFESRDIGVFVDDDDKAYLMSEDRPNGLRFYELSNDYLSVTKMLHLFSEHLESPAMIKRDGVYYLLASQLTGWELNDNMYTTSTSLTGPWEPWKLFAEAGTATYGSQVTFVLDLGSSVLYMGDRWEYPPLPRSTYVWLPLSIKDRTVALENVDSFILDVAAGETRSSMPSITYGLDKNGDGASIASKTSIFELLA
;
A
#
# COMPACT_ATOMS: atom_id res chain seq x y z
N MET A 1 30.05 6.13 -5.57
CA MET A 1 28.61 5.82 -5.48
C MET A 1 27.96 6.24 -6.79
N THR A 2 27.05 5.44 -7.31
CA THR A 2 26.37 5.71 -8.58
C THR A 2 24.91 6.04 -8.33
N VAL A 3 24.36 6.95 -9.14
CA VAL A 3 22.93 7.26 -9.21
C VAL A 3 22.54 7.31 -10.68
N PHE A 4 21.41 6.69 -11.02
CA PHE A 4 20.89 6.67 -12.37
C PHE A 4 19.36 6.58 -12.34
N ILE A 5 18.72 6.93 -13.46
CA ILE A 5 17.28 6.75 -13.63
C ILE A 5 17.04 5.32 -14.13
N SER A 6 16.33 4.52 -13.34
CA SER A 6 16.05 3.11 -13.63
C SER A 6 14.80 2.91 -14.48
N LYS A 7 13.83 3.84 -14.41
CA LYS A 7 12.58 3.79 -15.16
C LYS A 7 12.06 5.20 -15.38
N VAL A 8 11.54 5.48 -16.58
CA VAL A 8 10.73 6.66 -16.90
C VAL A 8 9.34 6.16 -17.26
N THR A 9 8.29 6.74 -16.69
CA THR A 9 6.89 6.39 -16.92
C THR A 9 6.06 7.62 -17.24
N PHE A 10 4.93 7.40 -17.91
CA PHE A 10 3.98 8.44 -18.32
C PHE A 10 2.64 8.19 -17.65
N GLU A 11 2.08 9.19 -16.97
CA GLU A 11 1.00 8.98 -16.01
C GLU A 11 1.35 7.82 -15.06
N HIS A 12 0.47 6.83 -14.97
CA HIS A 12 0.68 5.56 -14.28
C HIS A 12 0.74 4.38 -15.26
N HIS A 13 0.93 4.64 -16.55
CA HIS A 13 0.91 3.62 -17.59
C HIS A 13 2.19 2.78 -17.53
N ARG A 14 2.03 1.45 -17.54
CA ARG A 14 3.16 0.52 -17.71
C ARG A 14 3.70 0.59 -19.14
N ASP A 15 2.79 0.63 -20.11
CA ASP A 15 3.07 0.78 -21.54
C ASP A 15 2.35 2.05 -22.05
N ALA A 16 3.11 3.05 -22.49
CA ALA A 16 2.56 4.34 -22.90
C ALA A 16 2.21 4.39 -24.41
N LEU A 17 1.51 3.37 -24.91
CA LEU A 17 1.05 3.27 -26.30
C LEU A 17 -0.46 3.50 -26.38
N GLY A 18 -0.85 4.56 -27.08
CA GLY A 18 -2.25 4.91 -27.29
C GLY A 18 -2.92 5.50 -26.04
N ILE A 19 -2.19 6.29 -25.26
CA ILE A 19 -2.68 6.89 -24.01
C ILE A 19 -3.71 8.00 -24.28
N GLY A 20 -4.56 8.28 -23.29
CA GLY A 20 -5.63 9.28 -23.42
C GLY A 20 -5.19 10.71 -23.11
N GLU A 21 -4.01 10.87 -22.52
CA GLU A 21 -3.51 12.16 -22.04
C GLU A 21 -2.68 12.86 -23.11
N PRO A 22 -3.11 14.03 -23.61
CA PRO A 22 -2.32 14.79 -24.58
C PRO A 22 -1.17 15.57 -23.92
N GLN A 23 -1.18 15.66 -22.58
CA GLN A 23 -0.11 16.25 -21.77
C GLN A 23 0.18 15.28 -20.61
N PRO A 24 0.81 14.12 -20.89
CA PRO A 24 1.06 13.13 -19.87
C PRO A 24 2.12 13.63 -18.88
N ARG A 25 1.87 13.39 -17.60
CA ARG A 25 2.83 13.59 -16.52
C ARG A 25 3.96 12.59 -16.68
N ILE A 26 5.16 12.98 -16.27
CA ILE A 26 6.37 12.18 -16.44
C ILE A 26 6.97 11.91 -15.07
N SER A 27 7.13 10.65 -14.74
CA SER A 27 7.72 10.19 -13.49
C SER A 27 9.00 9.40 -13.78
N TRP A 28 9.98 9.48 -12.88
CA TRP A 28 11.17 8.65 -12.96
C TRP A 28 11.54 8.03 -11.62
N ARG A 29 11.94 6.76 -11.66
CA ARG A 29 12.44 6.01 -10.50
C ARG A 29 13.96 6.02 -10.54
N PHE A 30 14.60 6.24 -9.40
CA PHE A 30 16.05 6.19 -9.26
C PHE A 30 16.52 4.77 -8.93
N GLY A 31 17.73 4.45 -9.38
CA GLY A 31 18.52 3.31 -8.94
C GLY A 31 19.94 3.74 -8.61
N GLY A 32 20.66 2.92 -7.84
CA GLY A 32 22.03 3.20 -7.42
C GLY A 32 22.26 2.92 -5.95
N ASN A 33 23.48 3.23 -5.50
CA ASN A 33 23.93 3.06 -4.11
C ASN A 33 24.46 4.37 -3.52
N VAL A 34 24.06 5.50 -4.09
CA VAL A 34 24.31 6.81 -3.50
C VAL A 34 23.45 6.99 -2.26
N VAL A 35 24.00 7.60 -1.23
CA VAL A 35 23.33 7.75 0.05
C VAL A 35 23.15 9.23 0.37
N GLY A 36 21.95 9.61 0.83
CA GLY A 36 21.59 11.01 1.11
C GLY A 36 21.53 11.89 -0.13
N TRP A 37 21.33 11.28 -1.31
CA TRP A 37 21.17 12.01 -2.56
C TRP A 37 19.76 12.60 -2.67
N GLU A 38 19.68 13.86 -3.05
CA GLU A 38 18.42 14.57 -3.24
C GLU A 38 18.45 15.30 -4.58
N GLN A 39 17.38 15.17 -5.37
CA GLN A 39 17.27 15.88 -6.64
C GLN A 39 17.05 17.38 -6.38
N SER A 40 17.89 18.23 -6.96
CA SER A 40 17.71 19.70 -6.94
C SER A 40 17.17 20.25 -8.27
N ALA A 41 17.41 19.56 -9.38
CA ALA A 41 16.94 19.94 -10.72
C ALA A 41 16.87 18.74 -11.65
N TYR A 42 16.28 18.92 -12.84
CA TYR A 42 16.26 17.91 -13.90
C TYR A 42 16.34 18.56 -15.28
N ASP A 43 16.87 17.82 -16.25
CA ASP A 43 16.74 18.10 -17.68
C ASP A 43 15.78 17.10 -18.31
N LEU A 44 14.98 17.58 -19.26
CA LEU A 44 14.04 16.79 -20.04
C LEU A 44 14.31 17.01 -21.52
N GLU A 45 14.59 15.95 -22.27
CA GLU A 45 14.64 16.01 -23.72
C GLU A 45 13.44 15.26 -24.31
N ILE A 46 12.75 15.92 -25.24
CA ILE A 46 11.61 15.36 -25.98
C ILE A 46 11.91 15.45 -27.47
N ARG A 47 11.88 14.32 -28.16
CA ARG A 47 12.12 14.21 -29.60
C ARG A 47 10.85 13.78 -30.33
N ARG A 48 10.54 14.47 -31.43
CA ARG A 48 9.45 14.17 -32.37
C ARG A 48 10.02 14.14 -33.78
N GLY A 49 10.30 12.94 -34.30
CA GLY A 49 11.12 12.81 -35.52
C GLY A 49 12.48 13.50 -35.33
N ASP A 50 12.83 14.43 -36.22
CA ASP A 50 14.09 15.20 -36.14
C ASP A 50 14.00 16.49 -35.30
N LEU A 51 12.83 16.81 -34.72
CA LEU A 51 12.58 18.06 -33.99
C LEU A 51 12.55 17.86 -32.46
N THR A 52 13.01 18.87 -31.72
CA THR A 52 12.93 18.94 -30.25
C THR A 52 11.96 20.07 -29.88
N THR A 53 10.72 19.73 -29.53
CA THR A 53 9.66 20.71 -29.20
C THR A 53 8.80 20.26 -28.01
N TYR A 54 8.35 21.24 -27.22
CA TYR A 54 7.48 21.04 -26.04
C TYR A 54 6.06 21.53 -26.36
N HIS A 55 5.25 20.68 -26.97
CA HIS A 55 3.84 20.97 -27.24
C HIS A 55 2.94 19.81 -26.78
N VAL A 56 1.65 20.03 -26.80
CA VAL A 56 0.61 19.01 -26.55
C VAL A 56 0.74 17.89 -27.60
N LEU A 57 0.61 16.62 -27.20
CA LEU A 57 0.50 15.50 -28.13
C LEU A 57 -0.85 15.58 -28.85
N ILE A 58 -0.84 15.43 -30.17
CA ILE A 58 -2.08 15.24 -30.95
C ILE A 58 -2.37 13.75 -31.14
N SER A 59 -3.61 13.44 -31.54
CA SER A 59 -4.08 12.08 -31.78
C SER A 59 -3.12 11.28 -32.68
N ARG A 60 -2.66 10.11 -32.20
CA ARG A 60 -1.69 9.20 -32.83
C ARG A 60 -0.24 9.69 -32.89
N GLU A 61 0.08 10.83 -32.30
CA GLU A 61 1.45 11.36 -32.28
C GLU A 61 2.30 10.59 -31.27
N SER A 62 3.53 10.27 -31.67
CA SER A 62 4.54 9.65 -30.83
C SER A 62 5.66 10.64 -30.51
N ALA A 63 6.18 10.59 -29.28
CA ALA A 63 7.36 11.30 -28.85
C ALA A 63 8.29 10.36 -28.08
N GLU A 64 9.60 10.57 -28.20
CA GLU A 64 10.60 9.93 -27.35
C GLU A 64 11.05 10.91 -26.28
N VAL A 65 11.15 10.43 -25.05
CA VAL A 65 11.55 11.24 -23.89
C VAL A 65 12.74 10.60 -23.19
N ARG A 66 13.70 11.42 -22.77
CA ARG A 66 14.71 11.01 -21.78
C ARG A 66 14.89 12.09 -20.74
N VAL A 67 15.28 11.66 -19.54
CA VAL A 67 15.42 12.50 -18.37
C VAL A 67 16.83 12.40 -17.82
N ARG A 68 17.34 13.49 -17.25
CA ARG A 68 18.53 13.50 -16.41
C ARG A 68 18.21 14.28 -15.14
N ALA A 69 18.63 13.77 -13.99
CA ALA A 69 18.44 14.45 -12.71
C ALA A 69 19.77 14.97 -12.16
N HIS A 70 19.71 16.12 -11.49
CA HIS A 70 20.85 16.77 -10.83
C HIS A 70 20.68 16.68 -9.32
N GLY A 71 21.71 16.21 -8.63
CA GLY A 71 21.75 16.24 -7.17
C GLY A 71 22.02 17.65 -6.64
N GLN A 72 21.80 17.83 -5.33
CA GLN A 72 22.20 19.04 -4.60
C GLN A 72 23.68 19.41 -4.81
N PRO A 73 24.11 20.66 -4.51
CA PRO A 73 25.51 21.06 -4.66
C PRO A 73 26.49 20.06 -4.01
N GLY A 74 27.44 19.56 -4.81
CA GLY A 74 28.41 18.54 -4.37
C GLY A 74 27.98 17.08 -4.61
N GLN A 75 26.74 16.85 -5.03
CA GLN A 75 26.22 15.54 -5.41
C GLN A 75 26.31 15.31 -6.93
N ALA A 76 26.47 14.05 -7.33
CA ALA A 76 26.57 13.69 -8.75
C ALA A 76 25.22 13.86 -9.47
N SER A 77 25.26 14.23 -10.74
CA SER A 77 24.09 14.11 -11.64
C SER A 77 23.98 12.68 -12.17
N THR A 78 22.76 12.26 -12.52
CA THR A 78 22.57 10.99 -13.23
C THR A 78 23.13 11.09 -14.66
N PRO A 79 23.48 9.96 -15.31
CA PRO A 79 23.47 9.93 -16.76
C PRO A 79 22.04 10.22 -17.29
N TRP A 80 21.94 10.53 -18.58
CA TRP A 80 20.64 10.49 -19.27
C TRP A 80 20.03 9.10 -19.16
N SER A 81 18.72 9.04 -18.91
CA SER A 81 17.96 7.80 -19.07
C SER A 81 18.04 7.31 -20.53
N PRO A 82 17.76 6.03 -20.79
CA PRO A 82 17.35 5.58 -22.11
C PRO A 82 16.18 6.43 -22.63
N TRP A 83 16.04 6.50 -23.96
CA TRP A 83 14.84 7.04 -24.59
C TRP A 83 13.66 6.12 -24.31
N THR A 84 12.55 6.70 -23.89
CA THR A 84 11.27 6.01 -23.68
C THR A 84 10.21 6.67 -24.54
N THR A 85 9.44 5.86 -25.26
CA THR A 85 8.39 6.35 -26.16
C THR A 85 7.07 6.55 -25.40
N VAL A 86 6.37 7.62 -25.74
CA VAL A 86 4.96 7.85 -25.42
C VAL A 86 4.19 8.13 -26.71
N GLU A 87 3.02 7.56 -26.86
CA GLU A 87 2.16 7.76 -28.03
C GLU A 87 0.71 7.97 -27.60
N ALA A 88 0.11 9.06 -28.08
CA ALA A 88 -1.31 9.35 -27.83
C ALA A 88 -2.20 8.43 -28.68
N GLY A 89 -3.35 8.04 -28.13
CA GLY A 89 -4.37 7.28 -28.85
C GLY A 89 -5.22 8.15 -29.77
N LEU A 90 -6.45 7.71 -30.01
CA LEU A 90 -7.53 8.52 -30.57
C LEU A 90 -8.13 9.39 -29.45
N LEU A 91 -7.83 10.68 -29.49
CA LEU A 91 -8.20 11.64 -28.43
C LEU A 91 -9.62 12.21 -28.59
N ASP A 92 -10.22 12.03 -29.76
CA ASP A 92 -11.54 12.54 -30.11
C ASP A 92 -12.28 11.57 -31.03
N GLU A 93 -13.58 11.79 -31.19
CA GLU A 93 -14.42 10.94 -32.02
C GLU A 93 -14.05 11.02 -33.52
N GLU A 94 -13.70 12.20 -34.01
CA GLU A 94 -13.34 12.41 -35.42
C GLU A 94 -12.11 11.57 -35.83
N SER A 95 -11.21 11.32 -34.87
CA SER A 95 -10.02 10.49 -35.04
C SER A 95 -10.34 9.03 -35.41
N TRP A 96 -11.54 8.52 -35.10
CA TRP A 96 -12.01 7.20 -35.55
C TRP A 96 -12.24 7.09 -37.05
N SER A 97 -12.13 8.19 -37.79
CA SER A 97 -12.05 8.20 -39.27
C SER A 97 -13.22 7.49 -39.95
N GLY A 98 -14.43 7.63 -39.39
CA GLY A 98 -15.66 7.04 -39.93
C GLY A 98 -15.87 5.56 -39.59
N ALA A 99 -15.06 4.97 -38.71
CA ALA A 99 -15.33 3.63 -38.20
C ALA A 99 -16.66 3.60 -37.44
N VAL A 100 -17.49 2.61 -37.77
CA VAL A 100 -18.80 2.39 -37.15
C VAL A 100 -18.83 1.03 -36.47
N PRO A 101 -19.59 0.86 -35.37
CA PRO A 101 -19.74 -0.46 -34.77
C PRO A 101 -20.52 -1.39 -35.71
N ILE A 102 -20.08 -2.64 -35.86
CA ILE A 102 -20.70 -3.63 -36.75
C ILE A 102 -21.07 -4.90 -36.00
N ALA A 103 -22.11 -5.59 -36.45
CA ALA A 103 -22.60 -6.86 -35.91
C ALA A 103 -22.86 -7.91 -37.01
N GLY A 104 -23.00 -9.18 -36.60
CA GLY A 104 -23.52 -10.21 -37.50
C GLY A 104 -24.99 -9.94 -37.88
N PRO A 105 -25.43 -10.34 -39.08
CA PRO A 105 -26.78 -9.99 -39.59
C PRO A 105 -27.90 -10.87 -39.02
N TRP A 106 -27.59 -11.86 -38.19
CA TRP A 106 -28.56 -12.87 -37.76
C TRP A 106 -29.46 -12.36 -36.64
N LYS A 107 -30.65 -12.96 -36.56
CA LYS A 107 -31.63 -12.63 -35.52
C LYS A 107 -31.05 -12.93 -34.13
N ILE A 108 -31.05 -11.91 -33.28
CA ILE A 108 -30.64 -12.01 -31.88
C ILE A 108 -31.70 -12.76 -31.09
N GLU A 109 -31.28 -13.75 -30.31
CA GLU A 109 -32.12 -14.37 -29.31
C GLU A 109 -31.98 -13.60 -27.99
N HIS A 110 -33.05 -12.90 -27.57
CA HIS A 110 -32.99 -11.99 -26.42
C HIS A 110 -32.63 -12.71 -25.11
N ASP A 111 -33.32 -13.82 -24.79
CA ASP A 111 -33.21 -14.49 -23.49
C ASP A 111 -32.16 -15.62 -23.45
N LYS A 112 -31.27 -15.67 -24.45
CA LYS A 112 -30.25 -16.72 -24.58
C LYS A 112 -28.83 -16.15 -24.67
N PRO A 113 -27.81 -16.97 -24.35
CA PRO A 113 -26.42 -16.62 -24.64
C PRO A 113 -26.21 -16.26 -26.11
N LYS A 114 -25.37 -15.27 -26.38
CA LYS A 114 -25.00 -14.88 -27.75
C LYS A 114 -23.85 -15.76 -28.22
N ARG A 115 -24.11 -16.53 -29.28
CA ARG A 115 -23.05 -17.29 -29.94
C ARG A 115 -21.96 -16.33 -30.44
N PRO A 116 -20.67 -16.59 -30.15
CA PRO A 116 -19.58 -15.75 -30.61
C PRO A 116 -19.51 -15.59 -32.14
N VAL A 117 -19.12 -14.41 -32.58
CA VAL A 117 -19.10 -13.99 -33.99
C VAL A 117 -17.67 -13.74 -34.45
N TYR A 118 -17.33 -14.27 -35.61
CA TYR A 118 -16.06 -14.04 -36.28
C TYR A 118 -16.28 -13.01 -37.37
N PHE A 119 -15.62 -11.86 -37.26
CA PHE A 119 -15.58 -10.80 -38.27
C PHE A 119 -14.32 -10.94 -39.12
N ARG A 120 -14.40 -10.62 -40.41
CA ARG A 120 -13.26 -10.68 -41.34
C ARG A 120 -13.27 -9.52 -42.33
N LYS A 121 -12.07 -9.01 -42.59
CA LYS A 121 -11.78 -8.06 -43.66
C LYS A 121 -10.50 -8.45 -44.38
N SER A 122 -10.54 -8.49 -45.71
CA SER A 122 -9.34 -8.55 -46.55
C SER A 122 -9.08 -7.19 -47.19
N PHE A 123 -7.80 -6.85 -47.37
CA PHE A 123 -7.37 -5.67 -48.10
C PHE A 123 -5.96 -5.90 -48.67
N ASP A 124 -5.61 -5.16 -49.71
CA ASP A 124 -4.27 -5.18 -50.28
C ASP A 124 -3.45 -3.99 -49.75
N LEU A 125 -2.18 -4.24 -49.46
CA LEU A 125 -1.25 -3.25 -48.95
C LEU A 125 0.11 -3.41 -49.64
N ASP A 126 0.69 -2.32 -50.14
CA ASP A 126 2.09 -2.32 -50.53
C ASP A 126 2.99 -2.13 -49.29
N ALA A 127 3.25 -3.22 -48.56
CA ALA A 127 4.04 -3.16 -47.32
C ALA A 127 5.52 -2.79 -47.52
N GLY A 128 6.04 -2.77 -48.76
CA GLY A 128 7.38 -2.24 -49.06
C GLY A 128 7.51 -0.74 -48.75
N SER A 129 6.37 -0.08 -48.57
CA SER A 129 6.24 1.31 -48.15
C SER A 129 5.71 1.46 -46.71
N LEU A 130 5.57 0.40 -45.92
CA LEU A 130 5.06 0.50 -44.54
C LEU A 130 6.08 1.22 -43.63
N HIS A 131 5.65 2.27 -42.92
CA HIS A 131 6.43 2.87 -41.84
C HIS A 131 5.95 2.41 -40.46
N THR A 132 4.67 2.63 -40.15
CA THR A 132 4.05 2.19 -38.88
C THR A 132 2.61 1.75 -39.11
N ALA A 133 2.11 0.83 -38.28
CA ALA A 133 0.70 0.47 -38.24
C ALA A 133 0.20 0.35 -36.79
N ARG A 134 -0.99 0.91 -36.56
CA ARG A 134 -1.69 0.86 -35.28
C ARG A 134 -3.08 0.29 -35.45
N LEU A 135 -3.46 -0.62 -34.55
CA LEU A 135 -4.83 -1.11 -34.44
C LEU A 135 -5.48 -0.50 -33.21
N TYR A 136 -6.56 0.26 -33.43
CA TYR A 136 -7.45 0.75 -32.38
C TYR A 136 -8.70 -0.14 -32.38
N ILE A 137 -9.02 -0.78 -31.27
CA ILE A 137 -10.08 -1.80 -31.25
C ILE A 137 -10.82 -1.82 -29.91
N THR A 138 -12.14 -2.00 -29.98
CA THR A 138 -13.00 -2.34 -28.86
C THR A 138 -14.16 -3.23 -29.33
N ALA A 139 -14.96 -3.72 -28.38
CA ALA A 139 -16.15 -4.51 -28.66
C ALA A 139 -17.32 -4.13 -27.76
N LEU A 140 -18.52 -4.31 -28.30
CA LEU A 140 -19.74 -4.46 -27.52
C LEU A 140 -19.78 -5.91 -27.04
N GLY A 141 -19.00 -6.21 -26.00
CA GLY A 141 -18.67 -7.58 -25.59
C GLY A 141 -17.18 -7.71 -25.31
N LEU A 142 -16.61 -8.88 -25.62
CA LEU A 142 -15.17 -9.13 -25.55
C LEU A 142 -14.62 -9.50 -26.92
N TYR A 143 -13.37 -9.18 -27.19
CA TYR A 143 -12.73 -9.49 -28.47
C TYR A 143 -11.37 -10.18 -28.38
N GLU A 144 -11.04 -10.91 -29.43
CA GLU A 144 -9.70 -11.38 -29.74
C GLU A 144 -9.42 -11.18 -31.24
N ALA A 145 -8.38 -10.42 -31.57
CA ALA A 145 -8.02 -10.07 -32.94
C ALA A 145 -6.82 -10.85 -33.46
N HIS A 146 -6.82 -11.13 -34.76
CA HIS A 146 -5.75 -11.76 -35.51
C HIS A 146 -5.51 -10.98 -36.81
N ILE A 147 -4.24 -10.85 -37.19
CA ILE A 147 -3.82 -10.34 -38.51
C ILE A 147 -2.94 -11.42 -39.15
N ASN A 148 -3.31 -11.84 -40.36
CA ASN A 148 -2.58 -12.87 -41.12
C ASN A 148 -2.31 -14.15 -40.29
N GLY A 149 -3.32 -14.61 -39.55
CA GLY A 149 -3.26 -15.80 -38.70
C GLY A 149 -2.49 -15.63 -37.38
N ARG A 150 -1.94 -14.44 -37.09
CA ARG A 150 -1.20 -14.14 -35.86
C ARG A 150 -2.04 -13.30 -34.92
N ARG A 151 -2.11 -13.69 -33.64
CA ARG A 151 -2.83 -12.95 -32.60
C ARG A 151 -2.26 -11.55 -32.43
N VAL A 152 -3.14 -10.56 -32.30
CA VAL A 152 -2.77 -9.18 -31.99
C VAL A 152 -2.68 -9.01 -30.48
N GLY A 153 -1.50 -8.63 -29.98
CA GLY A 153 -1.23 -8.43 -28.56
C GLY A 153 -1.41 -9.69 -27.71
N ASP A 154 -1.33 -9.49 -26.39
CA ASP A 154 -1.41 -10.54 -25.37
C ASP A 154 -2.56 -10.34 -24.37
N HIS A 155 -3.38 -9.31 -24.58
CA HIS A 155 -4.54 -9.02 -23.73
C HIS A 155 -5.58 -10.13 -23.88
N VAL A 156 -6.21 -10.53 -22.77
CA VAL A 156 -7.35 -11.44 -22.74
C VAL A 156 -8.52 -10.75 -22.04
N LEU A 157 -9.75 -11.22 -22.27
CA LEU A 157 -10.96 -10.55 -21.74
C LEU A 157 -11.00 -9.05 -22.09
N ALA A 158 -10.47 -8.65 -23.25
CA ALA A 158 -10.46 -7.26 -23.71
C ALA A 158 -11.83 -6.87 -24.29
N PRO A 159 -12.33 -5.64 -24.08
CA PRO A 159 -11.65 -4.48 -23.47
C PRO A 159 -11.79 -4.40 -21.94
N GLY A 160 -12.29 -5.45 -21.26
CA GLY A 160 -12.60 -5.42 -19.83
C GLY A 160 -14.06 -5.01 -19.55
N LEU A 161 -14.40 -4.94 -18.26
CA LEU A 161 -15.67 -4.46 -17.74
C LEU A 161 -15.55 -2.98 -17.35
N GLN A 162 -16.44 -2.14 -17.89
CA GLN A 162 -16.62 -0.74 -17.53
C GLN A 162 -18.11 -0.41 -17.42
N SER A 163 -18.44 0.79 -16.94
CA SER A 163 -19.78 1.34 -17.05
C SER A 163 -20.07 1.79 -18.50
N TYR A 164 -20.28 0.82 -19.42
CA TYR A 164 -20.24 1.01 -20.89
C TYR A 164 -21.15 2.13 -21.45
N HIS A 165 -22.24 2.51 -20.77
CA HIS A 165 -23.07 3.65 -21.20
C HIS A 165 -22.44 5.01 -20.91
N HIS A 166 -21.43 5.08 -20.06
CA HIS A 166 -20.71 6.30 -19.69
C HIS A 166 -19.29 6.30 -20.26
N ARG A 167 -18.58 5.18 -20.12
CA ARG A 167 -17.17 5.02 -20.50
C ARG A 167 -16.98 3.66 -21.16
N HIS A 168 -16.41 3.64 -22.36
CA HIS A 168 -16.17 2.41 -23.13
C HIS A 168 -14.71 2.40 -23.58
N VAL A 169 -13.91 1.48 -23.03
CA VAL A 169 -12.47 1.47 -23.29
C VAL A 169 -12.16 0.86 -24.66
N TYR A 170 -11.19 1.44 -25.38
CA TYR A 170 -10.56 0.79 -26.54
C TYR A 170 -9.07 0.55 -26.26
N ASN A 171 -8.48 -0.42 -26.95
CA ASN A 171 -7.06 -0.71 -26.85
C ASN A 171 -6.32 -0.31 -28.14
N THR A 172 -5.04 0.01 -27.98
CA THR A 172 -4.13 0.35 -29.08
C THR A 172 -3.01 -0.69 -29.15
N PHE A 173 -2.74 -1.19 -30.35
CA PHE A 173 -1.64 -2.14 -30.58
C PHE A 173 -0.75 -1.69 -31.74
N ASP A 174 0.56 -1.86 -31.60
CA ASP A 174 1.47 -1.85 -32.74
C ASP A 174 1.32 -3.17 -33.52
N VAL A 175 0.89 -3.07 -34.78
CA VAL A 175 0.68 -4.22 -35.67
C VAL A 175 1.56 -4.17 -36.91
N SER A 176 2.58 -3.31 -36.91
CA SER A 176 3.51 -3.10 -38.03
C SER A 176 4.15 -4.42 -38.47
N GLY A 177 4.58 -5.24 -37.51
CA GLY A 177 5.20 -6.55 -37.77
C GLY A 177 4.23 -7.69 -38.14
N LEU A 178 2.92 -7.43 -38.20
CA LEU A 178 1.91 -8.43 -38.56
C LEU A 178 1.41 -8.27 -40.00
N LEU A 179 1.64 -7.11 -40.62
CA LEU A 179 1.24 -6.83 -41.99
C LEU A 179 2.27 -7.36 -43.00
N GLN A 180 1.80 -7.67 -44.20
CA GLN A 180 2.62 -8.20 -45.30
C GLN A 180 2.34 -7.46 -46.61
N HIS A 181 3.25 -7.57 -47.58
CA HIS A 181 3.03 -7.01 -48.92
C HIS A 181 1.98 -7.84 -49.67
N GLY A 182 1.10 -7.16 -50.42
CA GLY A 182 -0.03 -7.77 -51.09
C GLY A 182 -1.22 -7.91 -50.13
N ARG A 183 -1.88 -9.05 -50.20
CA ARG A 183 -3.12 -9.27 -49.47
C ARG A 183 -2.87 -9.47 -47.97
N ASN A 184 -3.74 -8.88 -47.17
CA ASN A 184 -3.78 -8.98 -45.72
C ASN A 184 -5.18 -9.34 -45.27
N VAL A 185 -5.29 -10.04 -44.15
CA VAL A 185 -6.57 -10.44 -43.54
C VAL A 185 -6.57 -10.06 -42.06
N ILE A 186 -7.55 -9.27 -41.66
CA ILE A 186 -7.92 -9.08 -40.24
C ILE A 186 -9.08 -10.02 -39.94
N GLN A 187 -8.97 -10.73 -38.82
CA GLN A 187 -10.07 -11.49 -38.23
C GLN A 187 -10.24 -11.10 -36.77
N VAL A 188 -11.48 -10.93 -36.33
CA VAL A 188 -11.78 -10.62 -34.94
C VAL A 188 -12.91 -11.51 -34.45
N LEU A 189 -12.66 -12.24 -33.38
CA LEU A 189 -13.68 -12.99 -32.66
C LEU A 189 -14.28 -12.10 -31.58
N VAL A 190 -15.61 -12.01 -31.51
CA VAL A 190 -16.34 -11.26 -30.48
C VAL A 190 -17.32 -12.17 -29.74
N ALA A 191 -17.38 -12.08 -28.42
CA ALA A 191 -18.30 -12.81 -27.54
C ALA A 191 -19.08 -11.85 -26.61
N GLU A 192 -20.14 -12.35 -25.95
CA GLU A 192 -21.03 -11.52 -25.13
C GLU A 192 -20.37 -10.84 -23.93
N GLY A 193 -19.40 -11.53 -23.31
CA GLY A 193 -18.68 -11.03 -22.14
C GLY A 193 -19.62 -10.48 -21.07
N TRP A 194 -19.21 -9.37 -20.47
CA TRP A 194 -20.05 -8.62 -19.53
C TRP A 194 -21.14 -7.79 -20.23
N TYR A 195 -20.86 -7.25 -21.43
CA TYR A 195 -21.75 -6.30 -22.12
C TYR A 195 -23.18 -6.85 -22.35
N SER A 196 -23.28 -8.08 -22.85
CA SER A 196 -24.56 -8.75 -23.11
C SER A 196 -24.76 -10.02 -22.32
N GLY A 197 -23.72 -10.54 -21.67
CA GLY A 197 -23.79 -11.83 -20.99
C GLY A 197 -24.54 -11.82 -19.68
N ARG A 198 -24.69 -13.01 -19.11
CA ARG A 198 -25.38 -13.18 -17.84
C ARG A 198 -24.55 -12.65 -16.68
N LEU A 199 -25.10 -11.72 -15.89
CA LEU A 199 -24.45 -11.16 -14.70
C LEU A 199 -25.38 -11.17 -13.48
N PHE A 200 -24.79 -11.02 -12.29
CA PHE A 200 -25.55 -10.77 -11.06
C PHE A 200 -26.34 -9.47 -11.17
N SER A 201 -27.60 -9.50 -10.76
CA SER A 201 -28.50 -8.35 -10.80
C SER A 201 -29.47 -8.39 -9.63
N PHE A 202 -29.69 -7.25 -9.00
CA PHE A 202 -30.76 -7.07 -8.03
C PHE A 202 -32.16 -7.05 -8.67
N ASP A 203 -32.26 -6.86 -10.00
CA ASP A 203 -33.51 -7.06 -10.73
C ASP A 203 -33.67 -8.54 -11.08
N PRO A 204 -34.61 -9.28 -10.46
CA PRO A 204 -34.80 -10.70 -10.72
C PRO A 204 -35.30 -10.99 -12.14
N ASN A 205 -35.80 -9.98 -12.87
CA ASN A 205 -36.31 -10.12 -14.23
C ASN A 205 -35.22 -9.88 -15.29
N VAL A 206 -34.02 -9.46 -14.88
CA VAL A 206 -32.94 -9.11 -15.81
C VAL A 206 -31.67 -9.83 -15.44
N ALA A 207 -31.39 -10.92 -16.16
CA ALA A 207 -30.19 -11.70 -15.96
C ALA A 207 -29.08 -11.39 -16.97
N ARG A 208 -29.38 -10.77 -18.12
CA ARG A 208 -28.45 -10.54 -19.24
C ARG A 208 -28.84 -9.31 -20.07
N ASN A 209 -28.04 -8.97 -21.08
CA ASN A 209 -28.23 -7.81 -21.97
C ASN A 209 -28.26 -6.45 -21.23
N HIS A 210 -27.35 -6.27 -20.26
CA HIS A 210 -27.38 -5.11 -19.36
C HIS A 210 -27.12 -3.77 -20.06
N TRP A 211 -26.23 -3.76 -21.07
CA TRP A 211 -25.91 -2.55 -21.84
C TRP A 211 -26.36 -2.63 -23.30
N GLY A 212 -26.55 -3.84 -23.82
CA GLY A 212 -27.16 -4.08 -25.13
C GLY A 212 -27.38 -5.56 -25.38
N ASP A 213 -28.20 -5.87 -26.38
CA ASP A 213 -28.53 -7.23 -26.80
C ASP A 213 -27.73 -7.72 -28.02
N ASN A 214 -27.06 -6.79 -28.71
CA ASN A 214 -26.15 -7.01 -29.83
C ASN A 214 -24.69 -7.08 -29.33
N ILE A 215 -23.97 -8.10 -29.79
CA ILE A 215 -22.51 -8.12 -29.71
C ILE A 215 -21.92 -7.55 -30.99
N GLY A 216 -20.83 -6.79 -30.88
CA GLY A 216 -20.33 -6.04 -32.03
C GLY A 216 -18.87 -5.60 -31.90
N LEU A 217 -18.32 -5.17 -33.03
CA LEU A 217 -16.93 -4.77 -33.20
C LEU A 217 -16.84 -3.31 -33.61
N LEU A 218 -15.94 -2.54 -33.00
CA LEU A 218 -15.48 -1.25 -33.51
C LEU A 218 -13.96 -1.28 -33.63
N LEU A 219 -13.44 -1.01 -34.83
CA LEU A 219 -12.01 -1.08 -35.09
C LEU A 219 -11.58 -0.08 -36.15
N LEU A 220 -10.37 0.45 -35.98
CA LEU A 220 -9.64 1.20 -36.98
C LEU A 220 -8.20 0.68 -37.07
N LEU A 221 -7.83 0.12 -38.23
CA LEU A 221 -6.42 -0.05 -38.58
C LEU A 221 -5.93 1.22 -39.27
N HIS A 222 -4.90 1.83 -38.72
CA HIS A 222 -4.25 3.03 -39.24
C HIS A 222 -2.82 2.71 -39.66
N VAL A 223 -2.51 2.86 -40.94
CA VAL A 223 -1.21 2.55 -41.53
C VAL A 223 -0.59 3.82 -42.08
N THR A 224 0.59 4.18 -41.60
CA THR A 224 1.41 5.26 -42.13
C THR A 224 2.47 4.66 -43.05
N LEU A 225 2.56 5.16 -44.28
CA LEU A 225 3.55 4.75 -45.26
C LEU A 225 4.83 5.59 -45.16
N ALA A 226 5.90 5.14 -45.79
CA ALA A 226 7.25 5.73 -45.77
C ALA A 226 7.28 7.10 -46.45
N ASP A 227 6.34 7.39 -47.35
CA ASP A 227 6.15 8.70 -47.97
C ASP A 227 5.28 9.65 -47.12
N GLY A 228 4.83 9.20 -45.95
CA GLY A 228 3.96 9.93 -45.02
C GLY A 228 2.47 9.85 -45.36
N SER A 229 2.07 9.20 -46.46
CA SER A 229 0.66 8.97 -46.76
C SER A 229 0.03 7.95 -45.79
N VAL A 230 -1.28 8.01 -45.64
CA VAL A 230 -2.02 7.21 -44.66
C VAL A 230 -3.07 6.34 -45.34
N PHE A 231 -3.03 5.04 -45.02
CA PHE A 231 -4.02 4.04 -45.42
C PHE A 231 -4.82 3.59 -44.19
N ARG A 232 -6.15 3.53 -44.31
CA ARG A 232 -7.06 3.26 -43.17
C ARG A 232 -8.02 2.13 -43.53
N ILE A 233 -8.20 1.19 -42.60
CA ILE A 233 -9.24 0.15 -42.68
C ILE A 233 -10.15 0.28 -41.45
N PRO A 234 -11.26 1.03 -41.54
CA PRO A 234 -12.26 1.10 -40.49
C PRO A 234 -13.19 -0.12 -40.51
N THR A 235 -13.92 -0.35 -39.42
CA THR A 235 -15.14 -1.17 -39.44
C THR A 235 -16.26 -0.42 -40.16
N ASP A 236 -16.85 -1.09 -41.15
CA ASP A 236 -17.92 -0.59 -42.01
C ASP A 236 -18.72 -1.77 -42.61
N SER A 237 -19.74 -1.46 -43.43
CA SER A 237 -20.57 -2.45 -44.13
C SER A 237 -19.83 -3.37 -45.13
N SER A 238 -18.55 -3.13 -45.41
CA SER A 238 -17.74 -3.97 -46.31
C SER A 238 -17.00 -5.10 -45.60
N TRP A 239 -17.20 -5.25 -44.29
CA TRP A 239 -16.80 -6.41 -43.51
C TRP A 239 -17.77 -7.57 -43.70
N THR A 240 -17.32 -8.76 -43.34
CA THR A 240 -18.14 -9.97 -43.36
C THR A 240 -18.07 -10.68 -42.01
N ALA A 241 -19.09 -11.46 -41.66
CA ALA A 241 -19.17 -12.20 -40.42
C ALA A 241 -19.60 -13.65 -40.62
N THR A 242 -19.16 -14.53 -39.72
CA THR A 242 -19.64 -15.91 -39.62
C THR A 242 -19.67 -16.38 -38.16
N THR A 243 -20.25 -17.55 -37.90
CA THR A 243 -20.10 -18.25 -36.62
C THR A 243 -19.05 -19.35 -36.77
N GLY A 244 -18.47 -19.82 -35.67
CA GLY A 244 -17.33 -20.73 -35.77
C GLY A 244 -17.23 -21.73 -34.62
N PRO A 245 -16.00 -22.20 -34.32
CA PRO A 245 -15.77 -23.30 -33.39
C PRO A 245 -16.10 -22.94 -31.94
N LEU A 246 -16.04 -21.67 -31.54
CA LEU A 246 -16.57 -21.25 -30.25
C LEU A 246 -18.10 -21.14 -30.35
N VAL A 247 -18.81 -22.13 -29.80
CA VAL A 247 -20.27 -22.32 -29.93
C VAL A 247 -21.04 -21.58 -28.83
N ASP A 248 -20.51 -21.58 -27.61
CA ASP A 248 -21.06 -20.86 -26.46
C ASP A 248 -19.90 -20.31 -25.62
N SER A 249 -20.10 -19.15 -25.00
CA SER A 249 -19.07 -18.49 -24.22
C SER A 249 -19.67 -17.51 -23.23
N GLN A 250 -19.61 -17.85 -21.94
CA GLN A 250 -20.21 -17.08 -20.86
C GLN A 250 -19.25 -16.98 -19.69
N ILE A 251 -19.19 -15.80 -19.06
CA ILE A 251 -18.28 -15.54 -17.92
C ILE A 251 -18.52 -16.52 -16.77
N TYR A 252 -19.78 -16.83 -16.43
CA TYR A 252 -20.09 -17.72 -15.31
C TYR A 252 -20.22 -19.21 -15.68
N ASP A 253 -20.71 -19.51 -16.88
CA ASP A 253 -21.07 -20.89 -17.24
C ASP A 253 -19.92 -21.65 -17.93
N GLY A 254 -18.95 -20.93 -18.49
CA GLY A 254 -17.83 -21.49 -19.25
C GLY A 254 -18.03 -21.43 -20.76
N GLU A 255 -17.23 -22.22 -21.47
CA GLU A 255 -17.18 -22.26 -22.94
C GLU A 255 -17.51 -23.62 -23.53
N VAL A 256 -18.09 -23.61 -24.72
CA VAL A 256 -18.22 -24.80 -25.58
C VAL A 256 -17.49 -24.54 -26.88
N TYR A 257 -16.46 -25.33 -27.14
CA TYR A 257 -15.64 -25.23 -28.35
C TYR A 257 -15.70 -26.52 -29.15
N ASP A 258 -16.13 -26.43 -30.40
CA ASP A 258 -16.19 -27.53 -31.36
C ASP A 258 -15.12 -27.36 -32.44
N SER A 259 -13.98 -28.03 -32.26
CA SER A 259 -12.84 -27.95 -33.18
C SER A 259 -13.14 -28.50 -34.57
N ARG A 260 -14.24 -29.24 -34.77
CA ARG A 260 -14.67 -29.71 -36.09
C ARG A 260 -15.16 -28.57 -36.98
N LEU A 261 -15.49 -27.42 -36.38
CA LEU A 261 -15.94 -26.21 -37.06
C LEU A 261 -14.80 -25.20 -37.28
N GLU A 262 -13.56 -25.56 -36.95
CA GLU A 262 -12.40 -24.71 -37.19
C GLU A 262 -12.22 -24.40 -38.68
N PHE A 263 -11.75 -23.20 -38.95
CA PHE A 263 -11.42 -22.75 -40.29
C PHE A 263 -10.12 -21.94 -40.29
N PRO A 264 -9.40 -21.89 -41.43
CA PRO A 264 -8.12 -21.20 -41.51
C PRO A 264 -8.23 -19.72 -41.14
N LEU A 265 -7.25 -19.22 -40.38
CA LEU A 265 -7.13 -17.82 -40.00
C LEU A 265 -6.29 -16.97 -41.01
N THR A 266 -6.02 -17.53 -42.19
CA THR A 266 -5.12 -16.94 -43.21
C THR A 266 -5.81 -16.87 -44.58
N GLU A 267 -5.06 -16.41 -45.59
CA GLU A 267 -5.53 -16.27 -46.98
C GLU A 267 -6.11 -17.55 -47.59
N SER A 268 -5.66 -18.73 -47.17
CA SER A 268 -6.12 -20.03 -47.68
C SER A 268 -7.47 -20.48 -47.09
N ALA A 269 -8.17 -19.60 -46.37
CA ALA A 269 -9.56 -19.84 -45.98
C ALA A 269 -10.39 -19.94 -47.28
N ASN A 270 -10.60 -21.17 -47.75
CA ASN A 270 -11.48 -21.47 -48.88
C ASN A 270 -12.78 -20.67 -48.77
N ASP A 271 -13.24 -20.15 -49.91
CA ASP A 271 -14.56 -19.54 -50.09
C ASP A 271 -15.74 -20.51 -49.76
N ASP A 272 -15.44 -21.74 -49.32
CA ASP A 272 -16.40 -22.77 -48.89
C ASP A 272 -17.13 -22.40 -47.59
N ASN A 273 -16.51 -21.59 -46.71
CA ASN A 273 -17.20 -21.06 -45.53
C ASN A 273 -18.03 -19.84 -45.94
N LYS A 274 -19.36 -19.93 -45.79
CA LYS A 274 -20.26 -18.81 -46.07
C LYS A 274 -20.05 -17.72 -45.03
N TRP A 275 -19.48 -16.60 -45.46
CA TRP A 275 -19.41 -15.35 -44.71
C TRP A 275 -20.57 -14.45 -45.15
N ASP A 276 -21.36 -13.96 -44.20
CA ASP A 276 -22.47 -13.07 -44.48
C ASP A 276 -22.02 -11.59 -44.37
N ALA A 277 -22.72 -10.70 -45.06
CA ALA A 277 -22.49 -9.26 -44.89
C ALA A 277 -22.85 -8.82 -43.46
N VAL A 278 -22.07 -7.92 -42.87
CA VAL A 278 -22.36 -7.35 -41.55
C VAL A 278 -23.50 -6.34 -41.61
N VAL A 279 -24.03 -6.00 -40.43
CA VAL A 279 -24.92 -4.84 -40.25
C VAL A 279 -24.23 -3.78 -39.39
N GLU A 280 -24.47 -2.52 -39.69
CA GLU A 280 -24.00 -1.40 -38.86
C GLU A 280 -24.92 -1.25 -37.65
N LEU A 281 -24.33 -1.00 -36.47
CA LEU A 281 -25.03 -0.71 -35.24
C LEU A 281 -25.03 0.79 -34.97
N PRO A 282 -25.94 1.28 -34.09
CA PRO A 282 -25.85 2.63 -33.57
C PRO A 282 -24.49 2.90 -32.94
N ARG A 283 -24.13 4.19 -32.90
CA ARG A 283 -22.93 4.66 -32.19
C ARG A 283 -22.94 4.16 -30.73
N ILE A 284 -21.76 3.79 -30.24
CA ILE A 284 -21.55 3.44 -28.82
C ILE A 284 -22.01 4.60 -27.94
N LYS A 285 -22.83 4.28 -26.92
CA LYS A 285 -23.40 5.28 -25.99
C LYS A 285 -22.33 5.94 -25.11
N GLY A 286 -21.41 5.16 -24.57
CA GLY A 286 -20.34 5.66 -23.71
C GLY A 286 -19.25 6.43 -24.47
N VAL A 287 -18.51 7.24 -23.73
CA VAL A 287 -17.33 7.94 -24.26
C VAL A 287 -16.21 6.92 -24.51
N LEU A 288 -15.74 6.86 -25.75
CA LEU A 288 -14.58 6.04 -26.13
C LEU A 288 -13.32 6.63 -25.51
N THR A 289 -12.61 5.84 -24.70
CA THR A 289 -11.42 6.30 -23.97
C THR A 289 -10.30 5.27 -24.01
N SER A 290 -9.06 5.74 -23.91
CA SER A 290 -7.91 4.87 -23.65
C SER A 290 -7.99 4.27 -22.25
N PRO A 291 -7.35 3.10 -22.01
CA PRO A 291 -7.31 2.48 -20.70
C PRO A 291 -6.45 3.30 -19.72
N ASP A 292 -6.92 3.44 -18.48
CA ASP A 292 -6.10 3.92 -17.35
C ASP A 292 -5.33 2.77 -16.69
N ALA A 293 -5.92 1.57 -16.71
CA ALA A 293 -5.42 0.39 -16.04
C ALA A 293 -4.62 -0.51 -17.00
N PRO A 294 -3.64 -1.28 -16.50
CA PRO A 294 -3.04 -2.33 -17.31
C PRO A 294 -4.08 -3.39 -17.69
N PRO A 295 -3.90 -4.06 -18.85
CA PRO A 295 -4.84 -5.04 -19.36
C PRO A 295 -4.87 -6.32 -18.52
N VAL A 296 -5.92 -7.12 -18.69
CA VAL A 296 -5.95 -8.50 -18.21
C VAL A 296 -5.07 -9.36 -19.13
N ARG A 297 -4.17 -10.15 -18.55
CA ARG A 297 -3.24 -11.04 -19.26
C ARG A 297 -3.21 -12.44 -18.64
N ARG A 298 -2.59 -13.37 -19.36
CA ARG A 298 -2.15 -14.67 -18.81
C ARG A 298 -0.83 -14.44 -18.06
N ILE A 299 -0.85 -14.53 -16.74
CA ILE A 299 0.24 -14.07 -15.88
C ILE A 299 1.19 -15.21 -15.50
N GLU A 300 0.63 -16.36 -15.12
CA GLU A 300 1.39 -17.49 -14.58
C GLU A 300 0.75 -18.81 -15.02
N GLU A 301 1.57 -19.84 -15.24
CA GLU A 301 1.10 -21.20 -15.55
C GLU A 301 1.42 -22.17 -14.41
N ARG A 302 0.46 -23.04 -14.08
CA ARG A 302 0.61 -24.04 -13.01
C ARG A 302 0.18 -25.43 -13.47
N LYS A 303 1.07 -26.40 -13.29
CA LYS A 303 0.78 -27.82 -13.49
C LYS A 303 0.02 -28.40 -12.30
N PRO A 304 -0.78 -29.46 -12.50
CA PRO A 304 -1.40 -30.15 -11.38
C PRO A 304 -0.33 -30.78 -10.49
N VAL A 305 -0.46 -30.62 -9.17
CA VAL A 305 0.41 -31.23 -8.16
C VAL A 305 -0.08 -32.62 -7.74
N ARG A 306 -1.35 -32.94 -8.05
CA ARG A 306 -1.94 -34.25 -7.78
C ARG A 306 -3.04 -34.55 -8.81
N ILE A 307 -3.08 -35.81 -9.25
CA ILE A 307 -4.12 -36.35 -10.13
C ILE A 307 -4.61 -37.65 -9.49
N TRP A 308 -5.93 -37.86 -9.40
CA TRP A 308 -6.49 -39.08 -8.82
C TRP A 308 -7.91 -39.35 -9.33
N THR A 309 -8.40 -40.56 -9.04
CA THR A 309 -9.79 -40.94 -9.25
C THR A 309 -10.58 -40.78 -7.96
N SER A 310 -11.68 -40.04 -8.01
CA SER A 310 -12.58 -39.83 -6.87
C SER A 310 -13.28 -41.11 -6.43
N PRO A 311 -13.88 -41.16 -5.23
CA PRO A 311 -14.68 -42.30 -4.78
C PRO A 311 -15.80 -42.70 -5.75
N LYS A 312 -16.36 -41.76 -6.51
CA LYS A 312 -17.37 -42.03 -7.56
C LYS A 312 -16.77 -42.30 -8.94
N GLY A 313 -15.46 -42.52 -9.05
CA GLY A 313 -14.81 -42.87 -10.30
C GLY A 313 -14.52 -41.69 -11.22
N LYS A 314 -14.50 -40.45 -10.72
CA LYS A 314 -14.26 -39.24 -11.52
C LYS A 314 -12.78 -38.88 -11.55
N LEU A 315 -12.28 -38.42 -12.70
CA LEU A 315 -10.89 -37.95 -12.81
C LEU A 315 -10.79 -36.54 -12.23
N LEU A 316 -9.94 -36.38 -11.21
CA LEU A 316 -9.71 -35.12 -10.51
C LEU A 316 -8.25 -34.69 -10.60
N ALA A 317 -8.02 -33.38 -10.63
CA ALA A 317 -6.70 -32.78 -10.50
C ALA A 317 -6.71 -31.59 -9.53
N ASP A 318 -5.60 -31.43 -8.77
CA ASP A 318 -5.34 -30.34 -7.82
C ASP A 318 -4.13 -29.53 -8.30
N PHE A 319 -4.26 -28.21 -8.40
CA PHE A 319 -3.17 -27.29 -8.78
C PHE A 319 -2.36 -26.75 -7.59
N GLY A 320 -2.74 -27.12 -6.37
CA GLY A 320 -2.06 -26.74 -5.12
C GLY A 320 -2.33 -25.29 -4.69
N GLN A 321 -3.13 -24.55 -5.44
CA GLN A 321 -3.45 -23.14 -5.21
C GLN A 321 -4.86 -22.85 -5.74
N ASN A 322 -5.66 -22.12 -4.98
CA ASN A 322 -6.89 -21.52 -5.48
C ASN A 322 -6.54 -20.25 -6.27
N LEU A 323 -6.96 -20.17 -7.52
CA LEU A 323 -6.57 -19.12 -8.48
C LEU A 323 -7.77 -18.70 -9.34
N ALA A 324 -7.67 -17.54 -10.01
CA ALA A 324 -8.60 -17.14 -11.06
C ALA A 324 -7.96 -17.34 -12.45
N GLY A 325 -8.72 -17.90 -13.38
CA GLY A 325 -8.29 -18.12 -14.76
C GLY A 325 -8.98 -19.31 -15.39
N TRP A 326 -8.24 -20.14 -16.12
CA TRP A 326 -8.81 -21.32 -16.80
C TRP A 326 -7.80 -22.45 -16.90
N VAL A 327 -8.21 -23.57 -17.49
CA VAL A 327 -7.31 -24.70 -17.78
C VAL A 327 -7.10 -24.82 -19.28
N ARG A 328 -5.83 -24.82 -19.69
CA ARG A 328 -5.41 -25.25 -21.02
C ARG A 328 -5.19 -26.76 -20.99
N ILE A 329 -5.81 -27.48 -21.93
CA ILE A 329 -5.61 -28.92 -22.09
C ILE A 329 -4.95 -29.26 -23.42
N LYS A 330 -4.26 -30.40 -23.44
CA LYS A 330 -3.72 -31.02 -24.64
C LYS A 330 -4.19 -32.47 -24.70
N VAL A 331 -4.89 -32.83 -25.77
CA VAL A 331 -5.62 -34.11 -25.85
C VAL A 331 -5.64 -34.70 -27.26
N SER A 332 -5.63 -36.02 -27.35
CA SER A 332 -5.85 -36.78 -28.59
C SER A 332 -7.03 -37.74 -28.44
N GLY A 333 -7.98 -37.70 -29.36
CA GLY A 333 -9.17 -38.55 -29.33
C GLY A 333 -9.85 -38.64 -30.68
N GLN A 334 -11.01 -39.29 -30.75
CA GLN A 334 -11.77 -39.44 -31.99
C GLN A 334 -12.56 -38.17 -32.33
N PRO A 335 -12.88 -37.92 -33.61
CA PRO A 335 -13.78 -36.83 -33.98
C PRO A 335 -15.13 -36.96 -33.27
N GLY A 336 -15.55 -35.89 -32.59
CA GLY A 336 -16.81 -35.83 -31.85
C GLY A 336 -16.73 -36.25 -30.38
N ASP A 337 -15.59 -36.79 -29.91
CA ASP A 337 -15.35 -36.99 -28.48
C ASP A 337 -15.46 -35.64 -27.76
N GLN A 338 -16.05 -35.65 -26.56
CA GLN A 338 -16.27 -34.45 -25.75
C GLN A 338 -15.51 -34.55 -24.44
N VAL A 339 -14.60 -33.62 -24.21
CA VAL A 339 -13.91 -33.44 -22.93
C VAL A 339 -14.55 -32.29 -22.18
N THR A 340 -15.05 -32.55 -20.97
CA THR A 340 -15.69 -31.53 -20.12
C THR A 340 -14.85 -31.31 -18.86
N ILE A 341 -14.56 -30.03 -18.55
CA ILE A 341 -13.78 -29.59 -17.40
C ILE A 341 -14.68 -28.78 -16.48
N SER A 342 -14.98 -29.29 -15.28
CA SER A 342 -15.69 -28.54 -14.23
C SER A 342 -14.70 -28.03 -13.19
N HIS A 343 -14.85 -26.79 -12.76
CA HIS A 343 -13.92 -26.11 -11.85
C HIS A 343 -14.53 -25.95 -10.45
N ALA A 344 -13.73 -26.08 -9.39
CA ALA A 344 -14.16 -25.86 -8.01
C ALA A 344 -13.02 -25.40 -7.09
N GLU A 345 -13.35 -24.64 -6.05
CA GLU A 345 -12.39 -24.17 -5.05
C GLU A 345 -12.01 -25.25 -4.03
N VAL A 346 -12.96 -26.12 -3.67
CA VAL A 346 -12.79 -27.10 -2.58
C VAL A 346 -13.30 -28.50 -2.97
N ILE A 347 -12.86 -29.50 -2.20
CA ILE A 347 -13.31 -30.89 -2.26
C ILE A 347 -14.18 -31.16 -1.04
N GLU A 348 -15.35 -31.78 -1.24
CA GLU A 348 -16.27 -32.22 -0.20
C GLU A 348 -16.64 -33.69 -0.47
N ASP A 349 -16.59 -34.54 0.55
CA ASP A 349 -16.84 -35.99 0.45
C ASP A 349 -16.05 -36.71 -0.68
N GLY A 350 -14.84 -36.20 -0.98
CA GLY A 350 -13.97 -36.74 -2.01
C GLY A 350 -14.31 -36.33 -3.45
N GLU A 351 -15.31 -35.47 -3.64
CA GLU A 351 -15.73 -34.92 -4.94
C GLU A 351 -15.56 -33.38 -4.97
N ILE A 352 -15.62 -32.76 -6.15
CA ILE A 352 -15.63 -31.29 -6.24
C ILE A 352 -16.91 -30.68 -5.66
N ALA A 353 -16.77 -29.63 -4.84
CA ALA A 353 -17.92 -28.92 -4.26
C ALA A 353 -18.37 -27.78 -5.19
N ILE A 354 -19.51 -27.97 -5.85
CA ILE A 354 -20.07 -26.99 -6.80
C ILE A 354 -21.26 -26.20 -6.23
N LEU A 355 -21.82 -26.61 -5.09
CA LEU A 355 -22.94 -25.90 -4.46
C LEU A 355 -22.62 -24.42 -4.16
N PRO A 356 -21.41 -24.06 -3.66
CA PRO A 356 -21.06 -22.66 -3.41
C PRO A 356 -20.97 -21.77 -4.66
N LEU A 357 -20.92 -22.36 -5.87
CA LEU A 357 -20.93 -21.61 -7.13
C LEU A 357 -22.32 -21.05 -7.47
N ARG A 358 -23.36 -21.46 -6.72
CA ARG A 358 -24.77 -21.10 -6.95
C ARG A 358 -25.20 -21.46 -8.38
N SER A 359 -25.57 -20.49 -9.21
CA SER A 359 -26.00 -20.75 -10.59
C SER A 359 -24.86 -20.75 -11.62
N ALA A 360 -23.62 -20.42 -11.24
CA ALA A 360 -22.49 -20.50 -12.16
C ALA A 360 -22.11 -21.96 -12.41
N LYS A 361 -22.10 -22.39 -13.67
CA LYS A 361 -21.71 -23.78 -14.01
C LYS A 361 -20.19 -24.01 -13.94
N ALA A 362 -19.39 -22.98 -14.20
CA ALA A 362 -17.93 -23.01 -14.25
C ALA A 362 -17.38 -24.23 -15.05
N ARG A 363 -17.90 -24.43 -16.26
CA ARG A 363 -17.67 -25.66 -17.04
C ARG A 363 -17.32 -25.38 -18.49
N ASP A 364 -16.17 -25.89 -18.90
CA ASP A 364 -15.74 -25.81 -20.29
C ASP A 364 -15.89 -27.17 -20.99
N THR A 365 -16.22 -27.17 -22.27
CA THR A 365 -16.40 -28.37 -23.11
C THR A 365 -15.64 -28.23 -24.42
N PHE A 366 -14.78 -29.20 -24.71
CA PHE A 366 -14.01 -29.28 -25.95
C PHE A 366 -14.43 -30.50 -26.76
N ILE A 367 -14.92 -30.28 -27.98
CA ILE A 367 -15.32 -31.33 -28.93
C ILE A 367 -14.20 -31.51 -29.96
N LEU A 368 -13.67 -32.73 -30.06
CA LEU A 368 -12.47 -33.04 -30.83
C LEU A 368 -12.74 -33.20 -32.33
N ASN A 369 -11.77 -32.82 -33.16
CA ASN A 369 -11.81 -33.01 -34.61
C ASN A 369 -11.09 -34.29 -35.09
N GLY A 370 -10.44 -35.02 -34.18
CA GLY A 370 -9.71 -36.25 -34.45
C GLY A 370 -8.23 -36.07 -34.76
N GLN A 371 -7.72 -34.84 -34.81
CA GLN A 371 -6.28 -34.61 -34.92
C GLN A 371 -5.58 -34.98 -33.61
N GLU A 372 -4.33 -35.42 -33.71
CA GLU A 372 -3.50 -35.68 -32.53
C GLU A 372 -3.08 -34.36 -31.88
N ASN A 373 -2.90 -34.39 -30.55
CA ASN A 373 -2.34 -33.29 -29.77
C ASN A 373 -3.12 -31.96 -29.89
N GLN A 374 -4.44 -32.02 -30.03
CA GLN A 374 -5.29 -30.83 -30.05
C GLN A 374 -5.15 -30.06 -28.74
N VAL A 375 -5.07 -28.73 -28.83
CA VAL A 375 -4.95 -27.83 -27.68
C VAL A 375 -6.23 -27.01 -27.56
N PHE A 376 -6.80 -27.01 -26.36
CA PHE A 376 -7.93 -26.16 -26.02
C PHE A 376 -7.56 -25.23 -24.87
N GLU A 377 -7.86 -23.95 -25.04
CA GLU A 377 -7.74 -22.91 -24.03
C GLU A 377 -8.96 -21.99 -24.17
N PRO A 378 -9.74 -21.76 -23.10
CA PRO A 378 -10.86 -20.82 -23.15
C PRO A 378 -10.42 -19.38 -23.47
N ARG A 379 -11.33 -18.55 -24.01
CA ARG A 379 -10.99 -17.20 -24.53
C ARG A 379 -11.69 -16.03 -23.83
N PHE A 380 -12.96 -16.19 -23.47
CA PHE A 380 -13.88 -15.17 -22.94
C PHE A 380 -14.67 -15.65 -21.71
N THR A 381 -14.12 -16.59 -20.95
CA THR A 381 -14.60 -17.01 -19.64
C THR A 381 -13.42 -17.04 -18.65
N TYR A 382 -13.72 -17.13 -17.36
CA TYR A 382 -12.73 -17.45 -16.32
C TYR A 382 -13.43 -18.07 -15.12
N HIS A 383 -12.67 -18.77 -14.28
CA HIS A 383 -13.17 -19.50 -13.12
C HIS A 383 -12.25 -19.26 -11.92
N GLY A 384 -12.81 -19.18 -10.71
CA GLY A 384 -12.07 -19.29 -9.46
C GLY A 384 -12.02 -20.76 -9.02
N PHE A 385 -10.83 -21.36 -8.96
CA PHE A 385 -10.69 -22.78 -8.65
C PHE A 385 -9.30 -23.18 -8.16
N ARG A 386 -9.26 -24.30 -7.44
CA ARG A 386 -8.04 -25.08 -7.15
C ARG A 386 -8.09 -26.47 -7.78
N TYR A 387 -9.28 -27.03 -7.90
CA TYR A 387 -9.54 -28.38 -8.34
C TYR A 387 -10.32 -28.37 -9.65
N ILE A 388 -10.05 -29.37 -10.49
CA ILE A 388 -10.87 -29.66 -11.65
C ILE A 388 -11.35 -31.11 -11.62
N GLN A 389 -12.54 -31.31 -12.17
CA GLN A 389 -13.04 -32.62 -12.57
C GLN A 389 -13.10 -32.70 -14.09
N ILE A 390 -12.47 -33.74 -14.64
CA ILE A 390 -12.49 -34.02 -16.07
C ILE A 390 -13.44 -35.19 -16.35
N ASN A 391 -14.36 -35.00 -17.30
CA ASN A 391 -15.22 -36.05 -17.84
C ASN A 391 -14.95 -36.23 -19.34
N GLY A 392 -15.10 -37.45 -19.84
CA GLY A 392 -14.95 -37.76 -21.26
C GLY A 392 -13.53 -37.72 -21.80
N TRP A 393 -12.51 -37.81 -20.94
CA TRP A 393 -11.12 -37.89 -21.37
C TRP A 393 -10.86 -39.20 -22.15
N PRO A 394 -10.23 -39.18 -23.34
CA PRO A 394 -10.02 -40.38 -24.15
C PRO A 394 -9.14 -41.43 -23.47
N GLU A 395 -9.59 -42.69 -23.43
CA GLU A 395 -8.87 -43.80 -22.75
C GLU A 395 -7.47 -44.06 -23.33
N LYS A 396 -7.29 -43.81 -24.63
CA LYS A 396 -6.02 -44.05 -25.34
C LYS A 396 -4.97 -42.95 -25.11
N ASP A 397 -5.34 -41.86 -24.46
CA ASP A 397 -4.45 -40.74 -24.15
C ASP A 397 -4.37 -40.58 -22.61
N PRO A 398 -3.41 -41.19 -21.91
CA PRO A 398 -3.40 -41.17 -20.45
C PRO A 398 -3.26 -39.75 -19.89
N PHE A 399 -4.24 -39.31 -19.09
CA PHE A 399 -4.19 -38.01 -18.43
C PHE A 399 -3.05 -37.94 -17.40
N ASN A 400 -2.19 -36.93 -17.52
CA ASN A 400 -1.01 -36.72 -16.69
C ASN A 400 -0.73 -35.21 -16.48
N ASP A 401 0.40 -34.87 -15.85
CA ASP A 401 0.77 -33.50 -15.50
C ASP A 401 1.11 -32.59 -16.70
N THR A 402 1.21 -33.16 -17.91
CA THR A 402 1.35 -32.43 -19.18
C THR A 402 0.04 -32.32 -19.95
N SER A 403 -1.02 -33.02 -19.53
CA SER A 403 -2.34 -33.00 -20.17
C SER A 403 -3.13 -31.74 -19.86
N ALA A 404 -2.86 -31.09 -18.71
CA ALA A 404 -3.55 -29.90 -18.25
C ALA A 404 -2.60 -28.88 -17.60
N THR A 405 -2.89 -27.60 -17.78
CA THR A 405 -2.17 -26.50 -17.13
C THR A 405 -3.17 -25.42 -16.75
N ALA A 406 -3.21 -25.03 -15.48
CA ALA A 406 -3.95 -23.86 -15.05
C ALA A 406 -3.21 -22.61 -15.51
N VAL A 407 -3.93 -21.70 -16.18
CA VAL A 407 -3.44 -20.41 -16.63
C VAL A 407 -4.06 -19.37 -15.71
N VAL A 408 -3.23 -18.70 -14.92
CA VAL A 408 -3.64 -17.63 -13.99
C VAL A 408 -3.87 -16.36 -14.79
N VAL A 409 -5.05 -15.75 -14.63
CA VAL A 409 -5.49 -14.59 -15.41
C VAL A 409 -5.95 -13.49 -14.48
N HIS A 410 -5.35 -12.31 -14.59
CA HIS A 410 -5.75 -11.09 -13.89
C HIS A 410 -5.19 -9.84 -14.58
N SER A 411 -5.62 -8.65 -14.15
CA SER A 411 -5.02 -7.38 -14.57
C SER A 411 -3.52 -7.38 -14.24
N ASP A 412 -2.67 -7.04 -15.21
CA ASP A 412 -1.21 -7.12 -15.09
C ASP A 412 -0.63 -5.93 -14.31
N LEU A 413 -0.98 -5.85 -13.03
CA LEU A 413 -0.47 -4.86 -12.08
C LEU A 413 0.99 -5.17 -11.72
N GLU A 414 1.83 -4.14 -11.60
CA GLU A 414 3.22 -4.29 -11.16
C GLU A 414 3.25 -4.63 -9.66
N GLN A 415 3.83 -5.77 -9.26
CA GLN A 415 4.01 -6.05 -7.83
C GLN A 415 5.03 -5.07 -7.23
N THR A 416 4.66 -4.42 -6.14
CA THR A 416 5.46 -3.37 -5.46
C THR A 416 5.80 -3.72 -4.02
N GLY A 417 5.08 -4.65 -3.40
CA GLY A 417 5.26 -5.05 -2.01
C GLY A 417 5.64 -6.52 -1.84
N TRP A 418 6.57 -6.78 -0.93
CA TRP A 418 6.97 -8.13 -0.50
C TRP A 418 7.06 -8.15 1.03
N PHE A 419 6.68 -9.28 1.63
CA PHE A 419 6.78 -9.51 3.07
C PHE A 419 7.31 -10.91 3.34
N HIS A 420 8.21 -11.00 4.33
CA HIS A 420 8.72 -12.24 4.87
C HIS A 420 9.09 -12.06 6.34
N CYS A 421 8.80 -13.07 7.17
CA CYS A 421 9.21 -13.14 8.57
C CYS A 421 9.58 -14.57 8.98
N SER A 422 10.07 -14.74 10.21
CA SER A 422 10.46 -16.05 10.75
C SER A 422 9.27 -16.99 11.01
N ASN A 423 8.04 -16.47 11.10
CA ASN A 423 6.85 -17.27 11.33
C ASN A 423 6.26 -17.77 9.99
N PRO A 424 6.30 -19.09 9.71
CA PRO A 424 5.85 -19.63 8.43
C PRO A 424 4.34 -19.45 8.20
N LEU A 425 3.51 -19.40 9.25
CA LEU A 425 2.06 -19.22 9.10
C LEU A 425 1.71 -17.81 8.59
N LEU A 426 2.50 -16.81 8.96
CA LEU A 426 2.29 -15.43 8.53
C LEU A 426 2.81 -15.20 7.12
N ASN A 427 3.90 -15.87 6.74
CA ASN A 427 4.32 -15.94 5.34
C ASN A 427 3.23 -16.58 4.48
N GLN A 428 2.60 -17.65 4.97
CA GLN A 428 1.49 -18.30 4.27
C GLN A 428 0.25 -17.41 4.23
N PHE A 429 -0.09 -16.70 5.31
CA PHE A 429 -1.19 -15.74 5.32
C PHE A 429 -0.99 -14.63 4.30
N HIS A 430 0.19 -13.98 4.31
CA HIS A 430 0.54 -12.98 3.29
C HIS A 430 0.48 -13.55 1.87
N SER A 431 0.96 -14.78 1.66
CA SER A 431 0.81 -15.48 0.37
C SER A 431 -0.67 -15.63 -0.02
N ASN A 432 -1.53 -16.03 0.90
CA ASN A 432 -2.97 -16.18 0.66
C ASN A 432 -3.60 -14.84 0.28
N VAL A 433 -3.31 -13.76 1.01
CA VAL A 433 -3.79 -12.40 0.72
C VAL A 433 -3.42 -11.98 -0.71
N ARG A 434 -2.16 -12.21 -1.12
CA ARG A 434 -1.72 -11.91 -2.49
C ARG A 434 -2.46 -12.75 -3.54
N TRP A 435 -2.70 -14.04 -3.29
CA TRP A 435 -3.44 -14.88 -4.24
C TRP A 435 -4.92 -14.50 -4.33
N SER A 436 -5.55 -14.11 -3.22
CA SER A 436 -6.91 -13.56 -3.22
C SER A 436 -6.98 -12.24 -4.00
N MET A 437 -6.01 -11.34 -3.81
CA MET A 437 -5.90 -10.11 -4.61
C MET A 437 -5.77 -10.43 -6.11
N LYS A 438 -4.84 -11.30 -6.48
CA LYS A 438 -4.69 -11.74 -7.89
C LYS A 438 -6.00 -12.29 -8.45
N GLY A 439 -6.70 -13.11 -7.67
CA GLY A 439 -7.98 -13.69 -8.09
C GLY A 439 -9.08 -12.65 -8.34
N ASN A 440 -9.08 -11.55 -7.58
CA ASN A 440 -10.15 -10.56 -7.57
C ASN A 440 -9.86 -9.27 -8.36
N PHE A 441 -8.70 -9.15 -9.00
CA PHE A 441 -8.35 -8.00 -9.83
C PHE A 441 -8.40 -8.40 -11.31
N VAL A 442 -9.58 -8.78 -11.78
CA VAL A 442 -9.82 -9.15 -13.19
C VAL A 442 -10.66 -8.06 -13.84
N SER A 443 -10.01 -7.07 -14.45
CA SER A 443 -10.59 -5.83 -15.00
C SER A 443 -11.17 -4.85 -13.98
N ILE A 444 -11.89 -5.33 -12.96
CA ILE A 444 -12.48 -4.55 -11.85
C ILE A 444 -12.17 -5.25 -10.50
N PRO A 445 -12.29 -4.57 -9.34
CA PRO A 445 -12.01 -5.17 -8.03
C PRO A 445 -13.20 -6.02 -7.55
N THR A 446 -13.24 -7.31 -7.92
CA THR A 446 -14.39 -8.17 -7.61
C THR A 446 -14.43 -8.65 -6.16
N ASP A 447 -15.62 -8.92 -5.64
CA ASP A 447 -15.81 -9.59 -4.34
C ASP A 447 -15.23 -11.03 -4.35
N CYS A 448 -15.47 -11.75 -5.43
CA CYS A 448 -15.07 -13.13 -5.59
C CYS A 448 -14.89 -13.51 -7.07
N PRO A 449 -14.10 -14.54 -7.42
CA PRO A 449 -13.84 -14.89 -8.82
C PRO A 449 -14.59 -16.13 -9.35
N GLN A 450 -15.36 -16.84 -8.52
CA GLN A 450 -15.86 -18.20 -8.79
C GLN A 450 -17.37 -18.27 -9.07
N ARG A 451 -18.22 -17.68 -8.21
CA ARG A 451 -19.68 -17.83 -8.29
C ARG A 451 -20.29 -16.83 -9.29
N ASP A 452 -21.61 -16.89 -9.44
CA ASP A 452 -22.45 -16.00 -10.26
C ASP A 452 -22.59 -14.59 -9.64
N GLU A 453 -21.46 -13.92 -9.39
CA GLU A 453 -21.37 -12.58 -8.81
C GLU A 453 -20.24 -11.79 -9.45
N ARG A 454 -19.04 -11.79 -8.86
CA ARG A 454 -17.82 -11.21 -9.45
C ARG A 454 -18.03 -9.74 -9.83
N MET A 455 -18.65 -9.00 -8.90
CA MET A 455 -19.02 -7.60 -9.08
C MET A 455 -18.11 -6.71 -8.25
N GLY A 456 -17.94 -5.46 -8.69
CA GLY A 456 -17.08 -4.49 -8.02
C GLY A 456 -17.72 -3.92 -6.75
N TRP A 457 -17.91 -4.77 -5.74
CA TRP A 457 -18.53 -4.38 -4.48
C TRP A 457 -17.71 -3.32 -3.76
N THR A 458 -18.37 -2.20 -3.45
CA THR A 458 -17.68 -0.99 -3.04
C THR A 458 -17.14 -1.05 -1.61
N GLY A 459 -17.83 -1.76 -0.70
CA GLY A 459 -17.40 -1.94 0.69
C GLY A 459 -16.14 -2.79 0.84
N ASP A 460 -16.01 -3.84 0.02
CA ASP A 460 -14.81 -4.68 -0.07
C ASP A 460 -13.58 -3.84 -0.44
N VAL A 461 -13.74 -2.94 -1.41
CA VAL A 461 -12.68 -2.00 -1.81
C VAL A 461 -12.36 -1.02 -0.69
N THR A 462 -13.36 -0.46 0.00
CA THR A 462 -13.14 0.44 1.16
C THR A 462 -12.21 -0.19 2.20
N ALA A 463 -12.37 -1.48 2.48
CA ALA A 463 -11.57 -2.21 3.46
C ALA A 463 -10.19 -2.66 2.93
N PHE A 464 -10.07 -2.99 1.63
CA PHE A 464 -8.87 -3.66 1.09
C PHE A 464 -7.91 -2.77 0.28
N ALA A 465 -8.34 -1.59 -0.19
CA ALA A 465 -7.56 -0.78 -1.13
C ALA A 465 -6.16 -0.40 -0.61
N ALA A 466 -6.01 -0.08 0.68
CA ALA A 466 -4.71 0.22 1.28
C ALA A 466 -3.73 -0.96 1.20
N THR A 467 -4.20 -2.17 1.51
CA THR A 467 -3.41 -3.40 1.38
C THR A 467 -3.06 -3.68 -0.08
N ALA A 468 -4.02 -3.51 -0.99
CA ALA A 468 -3.79 -3.68 -2.42
C ALA A 468 -2.70 -2.74 -2.94
N ASN A 469 -2.71 -1.46 -2.51
CA ASN A 469 -1.74 -0.44 -2.90
C ASN A 469 -0.31 -0.73 -2.42
N PHE A 470 -0.17 -1.42 -1.29
CA PHE A 470 1.14 -1.88 -0.84
C PHE A 470 1.64 -3.04 -1.70
N LEU A 471 0.76 -3.99 -2.03
CA LEU A 471 1.13 -5.23 -2.71
C LEU A 471 1.43 -5.01 -4.20
N HIS A 472 0.64 -4.19 -4.89
CA HIS A 472 0.82 -3.86 -6.30
C HIS A 472 0.57 -2.37 -6.58
N ASP A 473 1.12 -1.90 -7.69
CA ASP A 473 0.76 -0.61 -8.27
C ASP A 473 -0.66 -0.71 -8.88
N CYS A 474 -1.62 -0.20 -8.13
CA CYS A 474 -3.04 -0.14 -8.47
C CYS A 474 -3.48 1.26 -8.94
N SER A 475 -2.56 2.21 -9.12
CA SER A 475 -2.88 3.62 -9.41
C SER A 475 -3.79 3.80 -10.63
N GLY A 476 -3.39 3.30 -11.80
CA GLY A 476 -4.19 3.34 -13.03
C GLY A 476 -5.50 2.54 -12.94
N PHE A 477 -5.47 1.42 -12.20
CA PHE A 477 -6.65 0.59 -11.93
C PHE A 477 -7.71 1.36 -11.13
N TRP A 478 -7.30 2.04 -10.05
CA TRP A 478 -8.19 2.88 -9.26
C TRP A 478 -8.68 4.11 -10.01
N ARG A 479 -7.82 4.74 -10.83
CA ARG A 479 -8.23 5.89 -11.64
C ARG A 479 -9.40 5.51 -12.57
N GLY A 480 -9.25 4.42 -13.32
CA GLY A 480 -10.29 3.95 -14.24
C GLY A 480 -11.58 3.53 -13.53
N TRP A 481 -11.47 2.78 -12.42
CA TRP A 481 -12.65 2.32 -11.68
C TRP A 481 -13.37 3.47 -10.95
N HIS A 482 -12.66 4.46 -10.39
CA HIS A 482 -13.31 5.64 -9.80
C HIS A 482 -13.95 6.58 -10.83
N ARG A 483 -13.47 6.60 -12.09
CA ARG A 483 -14.22 7.27 -13.18
C ARG A 483 -15.57 6.60 -13.41
N ASP A 484 -15.62 5.27 -13.33
CA ASP A 484 -16.89 4.55 -13.38
C ASP A 484 -17.75 4.90 -12.17
N VAL A 485 -17.23 4.82 -10.93
CA VAL A 485 -17.96 5.21 -9.71
C VAL A 485 -18.56 6.61 -9.84
N TRP A 486 -17.78 7.60 -10.28
CA TRP A 486 -18.27 8.96 -10.48
C TRP A 486 -19.36 9.06 -11.57
N ALA A 487 -19.19 8.38 -12.69
CA ALA A 487 -20.20 8.34 -13.75
C ALA A 487 -21.51 7.71 -13.26
N GLU A 488 -21.38 6.67 -12.43
CA GLU A 488 -22.46 5.90 -11.87
C GLU A 488 -23.28 6.68 -10.82
N MET A 489 -22.63 7.54 -10.04
CA MET A 489 -23.28 8.43 -9.06
C MET A 489 -24.15 9.51 -9.71
N GLN A 490 -23.84 9.92 -10.94
CA GLN A 490 -24.47 11.07 -11.59
C GLN A 490 -25.86 10.77 -12.21
N ARG A 491 -26.35 9.53 -12.12
CA ARG A 491 -27.48 9.03 -12.91
C ARG A 491 -28.81 9.74 -12.71
N ASP A 492 -29.12 10.09 -11.46
CA ASP A 492 -30.41 10.67 -11.09
C ASP A 492 -30.27 11.95 -10.24
N GLY A 493 -29.05 12.46 -10.11
CA GLY A 493 -28.75 13.64 -9.30
C GLY A 493 -28.66 13.37 -7.79
N SER A 494 -28.97 12.16 -7.31
CA SER A 494 -28.85 11.80 -5.88
C SER A 494 -27.39 11.79 -5.42
N MET A 495 -26.45 11.50 -6.33
CA MET A 495 -25.04 11.26 -6.03
C MET A 495 -24.82 10.06 -5.09
N ASN A 496 -25.78 9.14 -5.02
CA ASN A 496 -25.63 7.89 -4.31
C ASN A 496 -24.58 7.02 -5.00
N VAL A 497 -23.71 6.43 -4.21
CA VAL A 497 -22.76 5.44 -4.69
C VAL A 497 -23.47 4.08 -4.73
N PRO A 498 -23.46 3.37 -5.87
CA PRO A 498 -24.05 2.05 -5.92
C PRO A 498 -23.31 1.02 -5.04
N HIS A 499 -24.02 -0.03 -4.63
CA HIS A 499 -23.41 -1.12 -3.85
C HIS A 499 -22.28 -1.85 -4.58
N TYR A 500 -22.37 -1.95 -5.90
CA TYR A 500 -21.29 -2.45 -6.75
C TYR A 500 -21.20 -1.63 -8.04
N VAL A 501 -19.99 -1.48 -8.55
CA VAL A 501 -19.70 -0.72 -9.77
C VAL A 501 -18.86 -1.57 -10.72
N PRO A 502 -19.26 -1.74 -12.00
CA PRO A 502 -20.46 -1.16 -12.64
C PRO A 502 -21.79 -1.79 -12.22
N ILE A 503 -22.87 -1.01 -12.13
CA ILE A 503 -24.22 -1.57 -11.97
C ILE A 503 -24.69 -2.28 -13.24
N THR A 504 -25.45 -3.34 -13.03
CA THR A 504 -26.18 -4.02 -14.08
C THR A 504 -27.49 -3.31 -14.41
N SER A 505 -27.83 -3.25 -15.70
CA SER A 505 -29.06 -2.62 -16.21
C SER A 505 -29.18 -1.12 -15.89
N PRO A 506 -28.19 -0.28 -16.21
CA PRO A 506 -28.13 1.12 -15.79
C PRO A 506 -29.29 2.00 -16.29
N ASP A 507 -30.00 1.58 -17.34
CA ASP A 507 -31.16 2.30 -17.88
C ASP A 507 -32.48 1.96 -17.16
N ARG A 508 -32.44 1.05 -16.16
CA ARG A 508 -33.63 0.59 -15.42
C ARG A 508 -33.49 0.90 -13.94
N LEU A 509 -34.50 1.56 -13.39
CA LEU A 509 -34.68 1.65 -11.95
C LEU A 509 -35.37 0.37 -11.48
N VAL A 510 -34.72 -0.38 -10.60
CA VAL A 510 -35.31 -1.55 -9.94
C VAL A 510 -36.36 -1.06 -8.94
N GLU A 511 -37.43 -1.84 -8.71
CA GLU A 511 -38.41 -1.52 -7.66
C GLU A 511 -37.71 -1.35 -6.30
N GLY A 512 -37.95 -0.22 -5.62
CA GLY A 512 -37.24 0.15 -4.38
C GLY A 512 -35.80 0.66 -4.57
N ASN A 513 -35.30 0.69 -5.81
CA ASN A 513 -33.98 1.19 -6.21
C ASN A 513 -32.81 0.55 -5.44
N TRP A 514 -32.92 -0.73 -5.06
CA TRP A 514 -31.99 -1.45 -4.19
C TRP A 514 -30.49 -1.23 -4.45
N PRO A 515 -29.95 -1.35 -5.67
CA PRO A 515 -28.51 -1.10 -5.90
C PRO A 515 -28.07 0.34 -5.58
N LEU A 516 -29.01 1.29 -5.51
CA LEU A 516 -28.80 2.73 -5.33
C LEU A 516 -29.25 3.23 -3.94
N VAL A 517 -29.58 2.32 -3.01
CA VAL A 517 -29.86 2.69 -1.62
C VAL A 517 -28.54 3.12 -0.96
N PRO A 518 -28.42 4.35 -0.43
CA PRO A 518 -27.17 4.82 0.13
C PRO A 518 -26.84 4.05 1.41
N THR A 519 -25.61 3.55 1.50
CA THR A 519 -25.14 2.76 2.64
C THR A 519 -23.74 3.23 3.04
N ALA A 520 -23.48 3.28 4.35
CA ALA A 520 -22.14 3.53 4.86
C ALA A 520 -21.21 2.37 4.50
N ILE A 521 -19.89 2.62 4.53
CA ILE A 521 -18.80 1.73 4.14
C ILE A 521 -18.76 1.47 2.64
N TRP A 522 -19.84 0.95 2.06
CA TRP A 522 -19.99 0.73 0.62
C TRP A 522 -19.99 2.05 -0.12
N GLY A 523 -20.88 2.99 0.24
CA GLY A 523 -20.88 4.31 -0.39
C GLY A 523 -19.67 5.15 -0.03
N ASP A 524 -19.05 4.89 1.13
CA ASP A 524 -17.86 5.61 1.59
C ASP A 524 -16.61 5.32 0.74
N VAL A 525 -16.65 4.35 -0.19
CA VAL A 525 -15.57 4.15 -1.17
C VAL A 525 -15.29 5.42 -1.99
N ALA A 526 -16.32 6.27 -2.19
CA ALA A 526 -16.16 7.54 -2.90
C ALA A 526 -15.19 8.50 -2.18
N VAL A 527 -15.00 8.33 -0.86
CA VAL A 527 -14.06 9.09 -0.02
C VAL A 527 -12.83 8.26 0.31
N ALA A 528 -13.02 7.05 0.82
CA ALA A 528 -11.92 6.21 1.29
C ALA A 528 -10.99 5.79 0.14
N GLY A 529 -11.53 5.47 -1.04
CA GLY A 529 -10.76 5.04 -2.20
C GLY A 529 -9.76 6.11 -2.69
N PRO A 530 -10.20 7.33 -3.04
CA PRO A 530 -9.31 8.41 -3.44
C PRO A 530 -8.26 8.76 -2.39
N TRP A 531 -8.62 8.75 -1.10
CA TRP A 531 -7.66 8.99 -0.03
C TRP A 531 -6.54 7.95 -0.01
N GLN A 532 -6.92 6.66 -0.02
CA GLN A 532 -5.98 5.55 0.04
C GLN A 532 -5.06 5.52 -1.18
N ALA A 533 -5.59 5.81 -2.37
CA ALA A 533 -4.78 5.94 -3.58
C ALA A 533 -3.80 7.11 -3.48
N TRP A 534 -4.25 8.29 -3.04
CA TRP A 534 -3.35 9.43 -2.84
C TRP A 534 -2.27 9.16 -1.79
N GLN A 535 -2.60 8.51 -0.68
CA GLN A 535 -1.62 8.16 0.35
C GLN A 535 -0.52 7.23 -0.17
N ALA A 536 -0.86 6.33 -1.10
CA ALA A 536 0.09 5.39 -1.68
C ALA A 536 0.97 6.01 -2.78
N TYR A 537 0.38 6.84 -3.65
CA TYR A 537 1.04 7.29 -4.88
C TYR A 537 1.39 8.79 -4.91
N GLY A 538 0.88 9.59 -3.97
CA GLY A 538 1.13 11.04 -3.90
C GLY A 538 0.51 11.86 -5.03
N ASP A 539 -0.39 11.27 -5.82
CA ASP A 539 -0.96 11.90 -7.02
C ASP A 539 -2.06 12.90 -6.67
N LEU A 540 -1.71 14.20 -6.64
CA LEU A 540 -2.66 15.28 -6.36
C LEU A 540 -3.63 15.56 -7.51
N ASP A 541 -3.28 15.31 -8.77
CA ASP A 541 -4.19 15.54 -9.89
C ASP A 541 -5.31 14.48 -9.92
N MET A 542 -4.96 13.23 -9.62
CA MET A 542 -5.95 12.16 -9.46
C MET A 542 -6.84 12.43 -8.24
N LEU A 543 -6.27 12.91 -7.13
CA LEU A 543 -7.08 13.32 -5.98
C LEU A 543 -8.01 14.48 -6.33
N GLU A 544 -7.55 15.49 -7.06
CA GLU A 544 -8.37 16.63 -7.52
C GLU A 544 -9.47 16.18 -8.49
N GLU A 545 -9.15 15.29 -9.44
CA GLU A 545 -10.11 14.67 -10.37
C GLU A 545 -11.25 13.98 -9.59
N GLN A 546 -10.89 13.19 -8.58
CA GLN A 546 -11.82 12.41 -7.77
C GLN A 546 -12.47 13.21 -6.63
N TYR A 547 -11.97 14.40 -6.30
CA TYR A 547 -12.55 15.21 -5.22
C TYR A 547 -14.02 15.58 -5.48
N LYS A 548 -14.46 15.58 -6.74
CA LYS A 548 -15.87 15.77 -7.11
C LYS A 548 -16.78 14.68 -6.55
N GLN A 549 -16.42 13.39 -6.69
CA GLN A 549 -17.20 12.30 -6.09
C GLN A 549 -17.16 12.35 -4.56
N VAL A 550 -16.02 12.73 -3.96
CA VAL A 550 -15.84 12.86 -2.51
C VAL A 550 -16.85 13.85 -1.95
N GLN A 551 -16.93 15.06 -2.52
CA GLN A 551 -17.86 16.08 -2.06
C GLN A 551 -19.31 15.70 -2.33
N ALA A 552 -19.60 15.20 -3.54
CA ALA A 552 -20.95 14.84 -3.96
C ALA A 552 -21.56 13.75 -3.06
N TRP A 553 -20.78 12.72 -2.69
CA TRP A 553 -21.23 11.71 -1.74
C TRP A 553 -21.58 12.33 -0.40
N LEU A 554 -20.66 13.08 0.20
CA LEU A 554 -20.83 13.57 1.57
C LEU A 554 -21.93 14.64 1.70
N ASP A 555 -22.07 15.50 0.69
CA ASP A 555 -22.99 16.64 0.69
C ASP A 555 -24.39 16.28 0.19
N LEU A 556 -24.53 15.28 -0.69
CA LEU A 556 -25.79 14.95 -1.35
C LEU A 556 -26.17 13.47 -1.24
N GLY A 557 -25.22 12.55 -1.39
CA GLY A 557 -25.50 11.11 -1.47
C GLY A 557 -25.78 10.42 -0.13
N VAL A 558 -25.22 10.92 0.99
CA VAL A 558 -25.54 10.39 2.33
C VAL A 558 -26.96 10.79 2.73
N ASP A 559 -27.81 9.80 3.02
CA ASP A 559 -29.18 10.04 3.52
C ASP A 559 -29.15 10.40 5.01
N ARG A 560 -29.27 11.70 5.31
CA ARG A 560 -29.15 12.28 6.66
C ARG A 560 -30.51 12.67 7.24
N GLU A 561 -30.70 12.41 8.53
CA GLU A 561 -31.81 12.97 9.31
C GLU A 561 -31.47 14.38 9.85
N ALA A 562 -32.41 15.00 10.58
CA ALA A 562 -32.26 16.38 11.07
C ALA A 562 -31.06 16.60 12.03
N SER A 563 -30.59 15.55 12.71
CA SER A 563 -29.39 15.58 13.55
C SER A 563 -28.09 15.71 12.73
N GLY A 564 -28.16 15.43 11.42
CA GLY A 564 -27.02 15.34 10.50
C GLY A 564 -26.41 13.94 10.41
N LEU A 565 -26.80 13.02 11.30
CA LEU A 565 -26.46 11.60 11.27
C LEU A 565 -27.26 10.85 10.19
N TRP A 566 -26.94 9.58 9.95
CA TRP A 566 -27.69 8.74 9.01
C TRP A 566 -29.14 8.57 9.43
N ASN A 567 -30.04 8.57 8.44
CA ASN A 567 -31.44 8.20 8.60
C ASN A 567 -31.59 6.77 9.17
N LYS A 568 -32.19 6.65 10.36
CA LYS A 568 -32.35 5.37 11.07
C LYS A 568 -33.35 4.41 10.46
N GLN A 569 -34.14 4.87 9.49
CA GLN A 569 -35.06 4.01 8.72
C GLN A 569 -34.41 3.46 7.44
N GLY A 570 -33.27 4.00 7.01
CA GLY A 570 -32.53 3.53 5.85
C GLY A 570 -31.87 2.18 6.07
N TYR A 571 -31.80 1.37 5.02
CA TYR A 571 -31.07 0.10 5.04
C TYR A 571 -29.57 0.35 5.24
N GLN A 572 -28.91 -0.56 5.95
CA GLN A 572 -27.46 -0.57 6.15
C GLN A 572 -26.95 -2.02 6.14
N TRP A 573 -25.77 -2.23 5.57
CA TRP A 573 -25.05 -3.50 5.66
C TRP A 573 -24.52 -3.73 7.07
N GLY A 574 -23.96 -2.67 7.69
CA GLY A 574 -23.37 -2.72 9.02
C GLY A 574 -22.04 -3.49 9.04
N ASP A 575 -21.73 -4.13 10.17
CA ASP A 575 -20.54 -4.95 10.31
C ASP A 575 -20.73 -6.35 9.72
N TRP A 576 -20.90 -6.39 8.39
CA TRP A 576 -21.23 -7.58 7.62
C TRP A 576 -20.30 -8.75 7.92
N LEU A 577 -20.87 -9.96 8.09
CA LEU A 577 -20.16 -11.19 8.45
C LEU A 577 -19.42 -11.10 9.81
N ASP A 578 -20.01 -10.39 10.77
CA ASP A 578 -19.69 -10.58 12.19
C ASP A 578 -19.70 -12.10 12.51
N PRO A 579 -18.67 -12.66 13.17
CA PRO A 579 -18.58 -14.09 13.49
C PRO A 579 -19.77 -14.65 14.29
N LEU A 580 -20.55 -13.80 14.96
CA LEU A 580 -21.76 -14.18 15.70
C LEU A 580 -23.06 -13.95 14.91
N ALA A 581 -22.99 -13.37 13.71
CA ALA A 581 -24.15 -13.29 12.81
C ALA A 581 -24.56 -14.72 12.38
N PRO A 582 -25.87 -15.02 12.35
CA PRO A 582 -26.35 -16.32 11.89
C PRO A 582 -26.03 -16.51 10.41
N GLU A 583 -25.70 -17.73 10.00
CA GLU A 583 -25.40 -18.06 8.59
C GLU A 583 -26.53 -17.65 7.62
N SER A 584 -27.78 -17.64 8.08
CA SER A 584 -28.95 -17.24 7.29
C SER A 584 -29.15 -15.73 7.15
N ASP A 585 -28.46 -14.91 7.96
CA ASP A 585 -28.52 -13.46 7.93
C ASP A 585 -27.18 -12.85 8.37
N ALA A 586 -26.25 -12.80 7.42
CA ALA A 586 -24.90 -12.26 7.62
C ALA A 586 -24.87 -10.76 8.00
N GLY A 587 -25.99 -10.05 7.89
CA GLY A 587 -26.12 -8.65 8.29
C GLY A 587 -26.58 -8.47 9.74
N ALA A 588 -27.01 -9.52 10.43
CA ALA A 588 -27.44 -9.46 11.82
C ALA A 588 -26.23 -9.48 12.79
N ALA A 589 -25.36 -8.48 12.64
CA ALA A 589 -24.17 -8.28 13.46
C ALA A 589 -24.51 -7.85 14.90
N THR A 590 -23.55 -8.02 15.81
CA THR A 590 -23.69 -7.65 17.22
C THR A 590 -23.61 -6.15 17.47
N THR A 591 -23.10 -5.38 16.51
CA THR A 591 -23.02 -3.92 16.56
C THR A 591 -24.15 -3.32 15.74
N ASP A 592 -24.87 -2.34 16.30
CA ASP A 592 -25.94 -1.65 15.60
C ASP A 592 -25.47 -1.05 14.26
N LYS A 593 -26.25 -1.31 13.20
CA LYS A 593 -25.87 -0.92 11.84
C LYS A 593 -25.78 0.60 11.67
N HIS A 594 -26.62 1.36 12.37
CA HIS A 594 -26.61 2.82 12.29
C HIS A 594 -25.56 3.43 13.21
N PHE A 595 -25.16 2.75 14.28
CA PHE A 595 -23.94 3.10 15.02
C PHE A 595 -22.73 3.03 14.09
N VAL A 596 -22.57 1.92 13.37
CA VAL A 596 -21.48 1.74 12.39
C VAL A 596 -21.55 2.83 11.31
N ALA A 597 -22.73 3.06 10.74
CA ALA A 597 -22.91 4.05 9.69
C ALA A 597 -22.52 5.47 10.13
N ASP A 598 -22.93 5.89 11.33
CA ASP A 598 -22.60 7.21 11.85
C ASP A 598 -21.11 7.35 12.21
N ALA A 599 -20.49 6.28 12.72
CA ALA A 599 -19.05 6.28 13.00
C ALA A 599 -18.23 6.49 11.72
N TYR A 600 -18.59 5.78 10.64
CA TYR A 600 -17.99 5.97 9.32
C TYR A 600 -18.26 7.38 8.76
N LEU A 601 -19.49 7.90 8.90
CA LEU A 601 -19.82 9.26 8.46
C LEU A 601 -18.89 10.31 9.08
N ILE A 602 -18.60 10.21 10.38
CA ILE A 602 -17.64 11.09 11.07
C ILE A 602 -16.24 10.91 10.50
N GLY A 603 -15.77 9.65 10.40
CA GLY A 603 -14.45 9.32 9.87
C GLY A 603 -14.24 9.88 8.46
N MET A 604 -15.21 9.66 7.56
CA MET A 604 -15.16 10.16 6.19
C MET A 604 -15.21 11.69 6.15
N THR A 605 -16.06 12.34 6.94
CA THR A 605 -16.10 13.82 7.03
C THR A 605 -14.73 14.38 7.44
N HIS A 606 -14.05 13.74 8.39
CA HIS A 606 -12.70 14.14 8.77
C HIS A 606 -11.67 13.91 7.66
N LEU A 607 -11.76 12.79 6.93
CA LEU A 607 -10.90 12.54 5.77
C LEU A 607 -11.10 13.58 4.67
N VAL A 608 -12.34 14.00 4.38
CA VAL A 608 -12.61 15.05 3.39
C VAL A 608 -11.96 16.37 3.80
N ALA A 609 -11.97 16.74 5.09
CA ALA A 609 -11.23 17.91 5.56
C ALA A 609 -9.72 17.79 5.29
N ARG A 610 -9.12 16.61 5.51
CA ARG A 610 -7.69 16.35 5.24
C ARG A 610 -7.36 16.38 3.74
N MET A 611 -8.21 15.81 2.89
CA MET A 611 -8.10 15.95 1.44
C MET A 611 -8.17 17.41 1.01
N SER A 612 -9.15 18.15 1.53
CA SER A 612 -9.35 19.57 1.23
C SER A 612 -8.10 20.37 1.55
N ARG A 613 -7.45 20.07 2.69
CA ARG A 613 -6.17 20.68 3.09
C ARG A 613 -5.05 20.34 2.10
N SER A 614 -4.95 19.08 1.68
CA SER A 614 -3.93 18.60 0.75
C SER A 614 -4.07 19.24 -0.64
N LEU A 615 -5.29 19.59 -1.04
CA LEU A 615 -5.61 20.30 -2.29
C LEU A 615 -5.69 21.83 -2.14
N ASN A 616 -5.31 22.38 -0.98
CA ASN A 616 -5.40 23.82 -0.67
C ASN A 616 -6.81 24.44 -0.82
N LYS A 617 -7.88 23.66 -0.57
CA LYS A 617 -9.29 24.11 -0.59
C LYS A 617 -9.72 24.60 0.79
N ILE A 618 -9.19 25.73 1.24
CA ILE A 618 -9.30 26.23 2.62
C ILE A 618 -10.75 26.37 3.12
N ASP A 619 -11.67 26.88 2.30
CA ASP A 619 -13.09 27.02 2.69
C ASP A 619 -13.75 25.66 2.98
N GLN A 620 -13.36 24.62 2.22
CA GLN A 620 -13.87 23.27 2.42
C GLN A 620 -13.28 22.62 3.69
N VAL A 621 -12.03 22.95 4.04
CA VAL A 621 -11.43 22.50 5.31
C VAL A 621 -12.30 22.96 6.48
N SER A 622 -12.58 24.27 6.56
CA SER A 622 -13.40 24.83 7.64
C SER A 622 -14.81 24.21 7.68
N LYS A 623 -15.47 24.09 6.51
CA LYS A 623 -16.80 23.47 6.39
C LYS A 623 -16.83 22.06 6.99
N TYR A 624 -15.92 21.19 6.55
CA TYR A 624 -15.94 19.77 6.94
C TYR A 624 -15.42 19.55 8.37
N GLU A 625 -14.49 20.38 8.87
CA GLU A 625 -14.09 20.33 10.28
C GLU A 625 -15.23 20.72 11.23
N GLU A 626 -15.95 21.79 10.92
CA GLU A 626 -17.14 22.18 11.69
C GLU A 626 -18.23 21.10 11.64
N GLN A 627 -18.44 20.49 10.47
CA GLN A 627 -19.38 19.39 10.32
C GLN A 627 -18.97 18.17 11.16
N ALA A 628 -17.70 17.77 11.15
CA ALA A 628 -17.19 16.66 11.95
C ALA A 628 -17.38 16.90 13.46
N VAL A 629 -17.19 18.13 13.94
CA VAL A 629 -17.48 18.49 15.34
C VAL A 629 -18.96 18.30 15.68
N LYS A 630 -19.87 18.81 14.84
CA LYS A 630 -21.32 18.66 15.05
C LYS A 630 -21.76 17.20 15.03
N LEU A 631 -21.24 16.41 14.09
CA LEU A 631 -21.55 14.98 13.97
C LEU A 631 -21.04 14.18 15.17
N ARG A 632 -19.84 14.48 15.68
CA ARG A 632 -19.34 13.83 16.91
C ARG A 632 -20.24 14.09 18.11
N GLN A 633 -20.73 15.32 18.27
CA GLN A 633 -21.67 15.64 19.34
C GLN A 633 -22.99 14.87 19.16
N ALA A 634 -23.58 14.91 17.97
CA ALA A 634 -24.82 14.18 17.68
C ALA A 634 -24.65 12.66 17.91
N PHE A 635 -23.51 12.09 17.53
CA PHE A 635 -23.18 10.70 17.77
C PHE A 635 -23.11 10.38 19.26
N ALA A 636 -22.41 11.21 20.04
CA ALA A 636 -22.31 11.03 21.48
C ALA A 636 -23.69 11.08 22.15
N ASP A 637 -24.54 12.03 21.77
CA ASP A 637 -25.89 12.20 22.30
C ASP A 637 -26.81 11.01 21.95
N THR A 638 -26.58 10.37 20.80
CA THR A 638 -27.42 9.26 20.31
C THR A 638 -26.96 7.90 20.83
N TRP A 639 -25.65 7.67 20.86
CA TRP A 639 -25.08 6.32 21.00
C TRP A 639 -24.33 6.07 22.30
N LEU A 640 -23.94 7.13 23.03
CA LEU A 640 -23.04 7.01 24.18
C LEU A 640 -23.71 7.40 25.50
N THR A 641 -23.34 6.72 26.58
CA THR A 641 -23.66 7.11 27.96
C THR A 641 -22.37 7.07 28.78
N ASP A 642 -21.94 8.23 29.30
CA ASP A 642 -20.60 8.41 29.91
C ASP A 642 -19.44 7.89 29.02
N GLY A 643 -19.52 8.17 27.71
CA GLY A 643 -18.49 7.79 26.74
C GLY A 643 -18.50 6.31 26.34
N GLU A 644 -19.43 5.51 26.86
CA GLU A 644 -19.56 4.08 26.57
C GLU A 644 -20.70 3.81 25.58
N PRO A 645 -20.49 2.98 24.55
CA PRO A 645 -21.55 2.57 23.64
C PRO A 645 -22.51 1.58 24.32
N ARG A 646 -23.78 1.57 23.87
CA ARG A 646 -24.76 0.55 24.27
C ARG A 646 -24.28 -0.86 23.91
N ASP A 647 -23.81 -1.03 22.68
CA ASP A 647 -23.34 -2.31 22.15
C ASP A 647 -21.84 -2.41 22.40
N ARG A 648 -21.44 -3.16 23.43
CA ARG A 648 -20.05 -3.32 23.86
C ARG A 648 -19.33 -4.39 23.04
N THR A 649 -19.04 -4.10 21.78
CA THR A 649 -18.43 -5.03 20.81
C THR A 649 -17.02 -4.61 20.39
N GLN A 650 -16.22 -5.52 19.83
CA GLN A 650 -14.90 -5.15 19.29
C GLN A 650 -15.01 -4.07 18.21
N THR A 651 -16.01 -4.18 17.32
CA THR A 651 -16.24 -3.19 16.25
C THR A 651 -16.62 -1.82 16.80
N ALA A 652 -17.52 -1.74 17.78
CA ALA A 652 -17.95 -0.45 18.32
C ALA A 652 -16.77 0.37 18.86
N TYR A 653 -15.96 -0.24 19.73
CA TYR A 653 -14.78 0.42 20.28
C TYR A 653 -13.69 0.64 19.25
N SER A 654 -13.47 -0.30 18.31
CA SER A 654 -12.48 -0.12 17.25
C SER A 654 -12.77 1.12 16.42
N LEU A 655 -14.02 1.30 15.96
CA LEU A 655 -14.41 2.43 15.13
C LEU A 655 -14.33 3.76 15.90
N MET A 656 -14.82 3.80 17.14
CA MET A 656 -14.76 5.00 17.99
C MET A 656 -13.32 5.49 18.21
N LEU A 657 -12.37 4.57 18.42
CA LEU A 657 -10.96 4.87 18.66
C LEU A 657 -10.19 5.17 17.36
N TYR A 658 -10.49 4.43 16.30
CA TYR A 658 -9.85 4.60 15.00
C TYR A 658 -10.16 5.97 14.41
N PHE A 659 -11.45 6.34 14.36
CA PHE A 659 -11.93 7.61 13.80
C PHE A 659 -11.87 8.80 14.77
N ASP A 660 -11.26 8.64 15.95
CA ASP A 660 -11.12 9.70 16.94
C ASP A 660 -12.47 10.38 17.29
N ILE A 661 -13.51 9.56 17.45
CA ILE A 661 -14.85 10.00 17.85
C ILE A 661 -14.84 10.48 19.30
N LEU A 662 -14.14 9.75 20.17
CA LEU A 662 -13.90 10.16 21.55
C LEU A 662 -12.81 11.23 21.61
N VAL A 663 -13.17 12.42 22.09
CA VAL A 663 -12.31 13.61 22.09
C VAL A 663 -11.52 13.81 23.38
N ASP A 664 -12.05 13.38 24.52
CA ASP A 664 -11.35 13.46 25.80
C ASP A 664 -10.53 12.19 26.08
N GLU A 665 -9.38 12.38 26.71
CA GLU A 665 -8.42 11.32 26.98
C GLU A 665 -8.97 10.25 27.95
N CYS A 666 -9.87 10.64 28.85
CA CYS A 666 -10.46 9.74 29.85
C CYS A 666 -11.37 8.70 29.19
N HIS A 667 -12.34 9.13 28.38
CA HIS A 667 -13.22 8.21 27.63
C HIS A 667 -12.43 7.39 26.62
N ARG A 668 -11.44 7.97 25.93
CA ARG A 668 -10.55 7.20 25.04
C ARG A 668 -9.83 6.07 25.76
N LYS A 669 -9.30 6.34 26.95
CA LYS A 669 -8.63 5.33 27.78
C LYS A 669 -9.60 4.25 28.25
N LYS A 670 -10.77 4.63 28.76
CA LYS A 670 -11.83 3.68 29.14
C LYS A 670 -12.23 2.77 27.97
N ALA A 671 -12.44 3.35 26.79
CA ALA A 671 -12.77 2.60 25.57
C ALA A 671 -11.65 1.65 25.14
N ALA A 672 -10.38 2.07 25.23
CA ALA A 672 -9.24 1.20 24.94
C ALA A 672 -9.15 0.02 25.93
N ASP A 673 -9.38 0.27 27.22
CA ASP A 673 -9.39 -0.77 28.25
C ASP A 673 -10.58 -1.73 28.07
N ALA A 674 -11.76 -1.21 27.70
CA ALA A 674 -12.94 -2.01 27.37
C ALA A 674 -12.72 -2.89 26.13
N LEU A 675 -12.11 -2.36 25.07
CA LEU A 675 -11.76 -3.13 23.87
C LEU A 675 -10.84 -4.31 24.23
N ARG A 676 -9.79 -4.06 25.03
CA ARG A 676 -8.88 -5.11 25.50
C ARG A 676 -9.60 -6.14 26.33
N GLU A 677 -10.45 -5.71 27.27
CA GLU A 677 -11.24 -6.61 28.11
C GLU A 677 -12.13 -7.53 27.25
N ILE A 678 -12.78 -6.99 26.22
CA ILE A 678 -13.62 -7.76 25.29
C ILE A 678 -12.78 -8.79 24.52
N ILE A 679 -11.62 -8.40 24.00
CA ILE A 679 -10.72 -9.30 23.28
C ILE A 679 -10.23 -10.44 24.19
N VAL A 680 -9.83 -10.12 25.42
CA VAL A 680 -9.39 -11.13 26.40
C VAL A 680 -10.52 -12.07 26.78
N LYS A 681 -11.73 -11.54 27.02
CA LYS A 681 -12.93 -12.36 27.30
C LYS A 681 -13.32 -13.24 26.13
N ASN A 682 -13.02 -12.83 24.90
CA ASN A 682 -13.23 -13.62 23.68
C ASN A 682 -12.03 -14.52 23.33
N GLU A 683 -11.16 -14.83 24.30
CA GLU A 683 -9.98 -15.69 24.11
C GLU A 683 -9.09 -15.27 22.94
N TYR A 684 -8.95 -13.96 22.71
CA TYR A 684 -8.15 -13.38 21.64
C TYR A 684 -8.66 -13.68 20.22
N LEU A 685 -9.88 -14.20 20.07
CA LEU A 685 -10.52 -14.39 18.78
C LEU A 685 -11.07 -13.06 18.23
N VAL A 686 -11.02 -12.92 16.91
CA VAL A 686 -11.65 -11.82 16.18
C VAL A 686 -13.17 -11.87 16.38
N GLY A 687 -13.75 -10.74 16.77
CA GLY A 687 -15.19 -10.54 16.94
C GLY A 687 -15.70 -9.38 16.11
N THR A 688 -15.11 -9.18 14.93
CA THR A 688 -15.38 -8.08 14.00
C THR A 688 -15.72 -8.63 12.62
N GLY A 689 -16.70 -8.02 11.95
CA GLY A 689 -17.00 -8.23 10.54
C GLY A 689 -16.20 -7.28 9.62
N PHE A 690 -16.77 -6.99 8.45
CA PHE A 690 -16.14 -6.16 7.41
C PHE A 690 -15.84 -4.72 7.88
N ALA A 691 -16.71 -4.14 8.71
CA ALA A 691 -16.55 -2.78 9.18
C ALA A 691 -15.41 -2.66 10.21
N GLY A 692 -15.31 -3.64 11.10
CA GLY A 692 -14.37 -3.61 12.23
C GLY A 692 -12.99 -4.17 11.93
N THR A 693 -12.87 -5.20 11.09
CA THR A 693 -11.63 -5.99 10.97
C THR A 693 -10.43 -5.19 10.49
N TRP A 694 -10.59 -4.39 9.43
CA TRP A 694 -9.46 -3.62 8.87
C TRP A 694 -9.00 -2.48 9.81
N THR A 695 -9.86 -2.03 10.73
CA THR A 695 -9.48 -0.99 11.71
C THR A 695 -8.89 -1.57 12.99
N LEU A 696 -9.27 -2.81 13.36
CA LEU A 696 -8.97 -3.41 14.68
C LEU A 696 -7.48 -3.40 14.99
N GLY A 697 -6.67 -3.89 14.06
CA GLY A 697 -5.22 -3.96 14.21
C GLY A 697 -4.57 -2.59 14.40
N HIS A 698 -4.93 -1.63 13.55
CA HIS A 698 -4.45 -0.25 13.65
C HIS A 698 -4.90 0.42 14.94
N THR A 699 -6.12 0.18 15.39
CA THR A 699 -6.63 0.70 16.66
C THR A 699 -5.84 0.15 17.83
N LEU A 700 -5.61 -1.17 17.89
CA LEU A 700 -4.84 -1.80 18.96
C LEU A 700 -3.41 -1.26 19.01
N ARG A 701 -2.76 -1.04 17.87
CA ARG A 701 -1.47 -0.35 17.78
C ARG A 701 -1.56 1.10 18.29
N LYS A 702 -2.61 1.83 17.92
CA LYS A 702 -2.82 3.24 18.32
C LYS A 702 -3.10 3.41 19.82
N VAL A 703 -3.73 2.44 20.47
CA VAL A 703 -4.11 2.55 21.89
C VAL A 703 -3.22 1.77 22.85
N SER A 704 -2.41 0.82 22.37
CA SER A 704 -1.34 0.18 23.16
C SER A 704 -0.26 1.15 23.64
N SER A 705 -0.22 2.36 23.07
CA SER A 705 0.54 3.51 23.58
C SER A 705 -0.13 4.27 24.74
N ILE A 706 -1.40 3.98 25.10
CA ILE A 706 -2.21 4.80 26.05
C ILE A 706 -2.39 4.20 27.47
N THR A 707 -2.28 2.89 27.72
CA THR A 707 -2.15 2.37 29.13
C THR A 707 -1.61 0.95 29.21
N LEU A 708 -0.70 0.74 30.17
CA LEU A 708 -0.23 -0.54 30.74
C LEU A 708 -1.38 -1.44 31.23
N ILE A 709 -1.28 -2.73 30.94
CA ILE A 709 -2.06 -3.81 31.56
C ILE A 709 -1.31 -4.28 32.82
N PRO A 710 -1.93 -4.32 34.01
CA PRO A 710 -1.48 -5.13 35.14
C PRO A 710 -2.34 -6.40 35.22
N SER A 711 -1.97 -7.46 34.50
CA SER A 711 -2.31 -8.88 34.82
C SER A 711 -2.01 -9.84 33.67
N ALA A 712 -0.73 -10.01 33.40
CA ALA A 712 -0.09 -11.31 33.28
C ALA A 712 1.38 -11.03 33.55
N LYS A 713 2.10 -11.89 34.27
CA LYS A 713 3.56 -11.88 34.27
C LYS A 713 4.03 -12.31 32.87
N ALA A 714 3.80 -11.47 31.87
CA ALA A 714 4.68 -11.39 30.72
C ALA A 714 5.89 -10.62 31.22
N ILE A 715 7.07 -11.24 31.13
CA ILE A 715 8.33 -10.50 31.22
C ILE A 715 8.29 -9.55 30.03
N TYR A 716 8.03 -8.27 30.29
CA TYR A 716 8.00 -7.24 29.26
C TYR A 716 9.45 -6.87 28.95
N ASP A 717 10.01 -7.55 27.95
CA ASP A 717 11.31 -7.22 27.39
C ASP A 717 11.16 -6.00 26.47
N ILE A 718 11.59 -4.83 26.94
CA ILE A 718 11.46 -3.56 26.20
C ILE A 718 12.65 -3.38 25.27
N GLN A 719 12.38 -3.35 23.97
CA GLN A 719 13.35 -3.15 22.91
C GLN A 719 13.69 -1.65 22.75
N THR A 720 14.92 -1.26 23.07
CA THR A 720 15.41 0.11 22.89
C THR A 720 16.03 0.22 21.48
N LEU A 721 15.52 1.14 20.64
CA LEU A 721 15.99 1.35 19.27
C LEU A 721 16.99 2.51 19.19
N LEU A 722 18.01 2.33 18.36
CA LEU A 722 19.11 3.28 18.21
C LEU A 722 18.65 4.63 17.60
N GLY A 723 18.60 5.69 18.42
CA GLY A 723 18.34 7.06 17.94
C GLY A 723 16.87 7.41 17.75
N ALA A 724 15.94 6.63 18.30
CA ALA A 724 14.52 6.97 18.31
C ALA A 724 14.23 8.22 19.15
N THR A 725 13.19 8.97 18.79
CA THR A 725 12.67 10.07 19.61
C THR A 725 12.04 9.51 20.88
N TRP A 726 12.32 10.14 22.01
CA TRP A 726 11.69 9.82 23.29
C TRP A 726 10.56 10.80 23.55
N THR A 727 9.40 10.31 23.97
CA THR A 727 8.22 11.14 24.22
C THR A 727 7.82 11.03 25.68
N ALA A 728 7.56 12.16 26.32
CA ALA A 728 7.03 12.18 27.67
C ALA A 728 5.52 11.85 27.68
N SER A 729 4.98 11.55 28.85
CA SER A 729 3.57 11.16 29.04
C SER A 729 2.56 12.24 28.62
N ASN A 730 3.01 13.47 28.38
CA ASN A 730 2.21 14.57 27.85
C ASN A 730 2.22 14.64 26.31
N GLY A 731 2.79 13.64 25.63
CA GLY A 731 2.86 13.55 24.17
C GLY A 731 3.89 14.46 23.51
N ARG A 732 4.71 15.19 24.29
CA ARG A 732 5.80 16.02 23.76
C ARG A 732 7.12 15.26 23.76
N ASP A 733 7.93 15.53 22.75
CA ASP A 733 9.29 15.00 22.69
C ASP A 733 10.10 15.45 23.92
N ILE A 734 10.90 14.54 24.44
CA ILE A 734 11.84 14.79 25.52
C ILE A 734 12.95 15.67 24.96
N GLN A 735 13.06 16.87 25.52
CA GLN A 735 14.07 17.86 25.21
C GLN A 735 14.96 17.98 26.44
N ALA A 736 15.93 17.07 26.52
CA ALA A 736 16.87 16.87 27.61
C ALA A 736 18.29 16.63 27.06
N HIS A 737 18.69 17.44 26.09
CA HIS A 737 19.97 17.32 25.40
C HIS A 737 21.16 17.63 26.30
N GLY A 738 22.30 16.97 26.06
CA GLY A 738 23.47 17.11 26.92
C GLY A 738 23.19 16.65 28.37
N GLY A 739 22.14 15.84 28.54
CA GLY A 739 21.51 15.61 29.82
C GLY A 739 22.27 14.68 30.76
N GLY A 740 21.70 14.45 31.94
CA GLY A 740 22.21 13.52 32.93
C GLY A 740 21.07 12.91 33.73
N PHE A 741 21.38 11.79 34.40
CA PHE A 741 20.40 11.04 35.19
C PHE A 741 20.71 11.13 36.67
N LEU A 742 19.66 11.21 37.48
CA LEU A 742 19.73 11.17 38.94
C LEU A 742 18.68 10.19 39.46
N LYS A 743 19.07 9.26 40.34
CA LYS A 743 18.12 8.40 41.05
C LYS A 743 17.87 8.93 42.46
N VAL A 744 16.60 9.14 42.83
CA VAL A 744 16.18 9.47 44.19
C VAL A 744 15.09 8.49 44.62
N GLY A 745 15.41 7.61 45.56
CA GLY A 745 14.55 6.49 45.90
C GLY A 745 14.38 5.55 44.70
N ASP A 746 13.13 5.24 44.35
CA ASP A 746 12.78 4.40 43.21
C ASP A 746 12.53 5.20 41.91
N THR A 747 12.74 6.52 41.95
CA THR A 747 12.47 7.42 40.82
C THR A 747 13.77 7.90 40.19
N TRP A 748 13.86 7.76 38.87
CA TRP A 748 14.86 8.35 38.01
C TRP A 748 14.42 9.71 37.54
N TYR A 749 15.36 10.65 37.47
CA TYR A 749 15.18 11.98 36.92
C TYR A 749 16.15 12.18 35.77
N TRP A 750 15.64 12.61 34.63
CA TRP A 750 16.41 12.98 33.45
C TRP A 750 16.28 14.49 33.25
N HIS A 751 17.42 15.17 33.29
CA HIS A 751 17.52 16.61 33.12
C HIS A 751 18.44 16.93 31.95
N GLY A 752 18.08 17.94 31.17
CA GLY A 752 18.89 18.37 30.02
C GLY A 752 18.32 19.61 29.35
N GLU A 753 18.98 20.07 28.30
CA GLU A 753 18.64 21.29 27.59
C GLU A 753 17.39 21.15 26.73
N ASP A 754 16.54 22.18 26.80
CA ASP A 754 15.43 22.38 25.89
C ASP A 754 15.91 23.08 24.61
N LYS A 755 15.91 22.36 23.48
CA LYS A 755 16.33 22.87 22.16
C LYS A 755 15.17 23.15 21.23
N THR A 756 13.92 23.13 21.73
CA THR A 756 12.70 23.29 20.92
C THR A 756 12.72 24.55 20.04
N GLU A 757 13.27 25.66 20.55
CA GLU A 757 13.37 26.94 19.84
C GLU A 757 14.77 27.23 19.28
N GLY A 758 15.57 26.19 19.01
CA GLY A 758 16.88 26.30 18.38
C GLY A 758 18.06 26.23 19.35
N THR A 759 19.15 26.95 19.04
CA THR A 759 20.43 26.77 19.74
C THR A 759 20.53 27.50 21.08
N CYS A 760 19.87 28.66 21.20
CA CYS A 760 19.90 29.50 22.40
C CYS A 760 19.18 28.85 23.59
N PHE A 761 19.68 29.11 24.79
CA PHE A 761 19.13 28.62 26.05
C PHE A 761 17.65 28.99 26.22
N GLN A 762 16.81 27.98 26.42
CA GLN A 762 15.38 28.13 26.73
C GLN A 762 15.12 27.71 28.18
N ASN A 763 15.34 26.43 28.45
CA ASN A 763 15.12 25.79 29.73
C ASN A 763 16.13 24.66 29.94
N ILE A 764 16.32 24.27 31.19
CA ILE A 764 16.75 22.92 31.53
C ILE A 764 15.50 22.16 31.98
N SER A 765 15.04 21.25 31.14
CA SER A 765 13.87 20.41 31.37
C SER A 765 14.19 19.31 32.38
N CYS A 766 13.19 18.87 33.13
CA CYS A 766 13.27 17.72 34.02
C CYS A 766 12.11 16.75 33.74
N TYR A 767 12.47 15.47 33.64
CA TYR A 767 11.56 14.37 33.44
C TYR A 767 11.77 13.33 34.53
N SER A 768 10.73 12.65 34.97
CA SER A 768 10.82 11.57 35.97
C SER A 768 10.33 10.24 35.40
N SER A 769 10.90 9.13 35.86
CA SER A 769 10.50 7.78 35.48
C SER A 769 10.81 6.78 36.59
N THR A 770 9.95 5.78 36.80
CA THR A 770 10.25 4.66 37.71
C THR A 770 10.81 3.43 36.98
N ASP A 771 10.77 3.43 35.65
CA ASP A 771 11.10 2.27 34.80
C ASP A 771 12.07 2.61 33.65
N LEU A 772 12.62 3.83 33.62
CA LEU A 772 13.50 4.39 32.56
C LEU A 772 12.86 4.42 31.16
N VAL A 773 11.56 4.14 31.05
CA VAL A 773 10.85 4.01 29.77
C VAL A 773 9.73 5.03 29.69
N GLN A 774 8.89 5.09 30.71
CA GLN A 774 7.79 6.04 30.81
C GLN A 774 8.28 7.28 31.54
N TRP A 775 8.41 8.37 30.78
CA TRP A 775 8.91 9.65 31.27
C TRP A 775 7.78 10.63 31.48
N LYS A 776 7.64 11.18 32.68
CA LYS A 776 6.72 12.27 33.01
C LYS A 776 7.49 13.58 33.00
N TYR A 777 6.98 14.60 32.29
CA TYR A 777 7.56 15.94 32.39
C TYR A 777 7.24 16.58 33.75
N GLU A 778 8.27 16.93 34.51
CA GLU A 778 8.15 17.56 35.83
C GLU A 778 8.26 19.09 35.79
N GLY A 779 8.71 19.65 34.66
CA GLY A 779 8.90 21.09 34.47
C GLY A 779 10.34 21.49 34.22
N SER A 780 10.58 22.80 34.09
CA SER A 780 11.92 23.36 33.92
C SER A 780 12.59 23.56 35.28
N VAL A 781 13.76 22.95 35.51
CA VAL A 781 14.57 23.17 36.72
C VAL A 781 15.38 24.46 36.64
N LEU A 782 15.62 24.97 35.43
CA LEU A 782 16.19 26.29 35.19
C LEU A 782 15.53 26.89 33.94
N SER A 783 15.19 28.18 33.96
CA SER A 783 14.50 28.85 32.85
C SER A 783 15.21 30.13 32.44
N ARG A 784 15.07 30.48 31.16
CA ARG A 784 15.58 31.73 30.59
C ARG A 784 15.07 32.96 31.35
N GLN A 785 15.99 33.87 31.67
CA GLN A 785 15.73 35.16 32.28
C GLN A 785 15.70 36.27 31.23
N GLY A 786 15.21 37.46 31.59
CA GLY A 786 15.17 38.60 30.67
C GLY A 786 16.55 39.21 30.33
N SER A 787 17.57 38.95 31.16
CA SER A 787 18.95 39.45 30.98
C SER A 787 19.94 38.63 31.82
N GLY A 788 21.25 38.91 31.72
CA GLY A 788 22.30 38.22 32.50
C GLY A 788 22.82 36.95 31.83
N ASP A 789 23.41 36.06 32.63
CA ASP A 789 24.03 34.81 32.18
C ASP A 789 23.01 33.79 31.63
N LEU A 790 21.76 33.91 32.06
CA LEU A 790 20.62 33.11 31.59
C LEU A 790 19.69 33.92 30.67
N GLY A 791 20.18 35.05 30.14
CA GLY A 791 19.42 35.93 29.25
C GLY A 791 19.24 35.39 27.83
N PRO A 792 18.52 36.10 26.96
CA PRO A 792 18.36 35.75 25.55
C PRO A 792 19.72 35.72 24.81
N GLY A 793 19.86 34.81 23.84
CA GLY A 793 21.08 34.70 23.02
C GLY A 793 22.27 34.01 23.71
N ARG A 794 22.07 33.49 24.93
CA ARG A 794 23.08 32.70 25.65
C ARG A 794 23.01 31.23 25.27
N LEU A 795 24.14 30.54 25.41
CA LEU A 795 24.22 29.08 25.33
C LEU A 795 24.45 28.55 26.75
N VAL A 796 23.68 27.53 27.11
CA VAL A 796 24.01 26.61 28.20
C VAL A 796 24.44 25.32 27.51
N GLU A 797 25.44 24.63 28.05
CA GLU A 797 25.98 23.40 27.45
C GLU A 797 26.01 22.31 28.54
N ARG A 798 25.40 21.16 28.24
CA ARG A 798 25.42 19.91 29.02
C ARG A 798 25.14 20.06 30.53
N PRO A 799 23.97 20.58 30.94
CA PRO A 799 23.64 20.75 32.35
C PRO A 799 23.73 19.42 33.12
N LYS A 800 24.30 19.45 34.31
CA LYS A 800 24.39 18.29 35.21
C LYS A 800 23.84 18.63 36.59
N VAL A 801 23.09 17.69 37.16
CA VAL A 801 22.50 17.82 38.50
C VAL A 801 23.08 16.72 39.38
N ILE A 802 23.58 17.10 40.55
CA ILE A 802 23.98 16.18 41.62
C ILE A 802 23.16 16.47 42.87
N TYR A 803 22.77 15.41 43.57
CA TYR A 803 22.03 15.52 44.82
C TYR A 803 22.96 15.32 46.01
N ASN A 804 23.05 16.33 46.88
CA ASN A 804 23.71 16.19 48.17
C ASN A 804 22.72 15.73 49.23
N LYS A 805 22.89 14.50 49.74
CA LYS A 805 22.00 13.93 50.78
C LYS A 805 22.07 14.70 52.10
N LEU A 806 23.22 15.28 52.44
CA LEU A 806 23.46 15.98 53.71
C LEU A 806 22.85 17.38 53.73
N THR A 807 23.03 18.14 52.64
CA THR A 807 22.61 19.56 52.57
C THR A 807 21.28 19.76 51.85
N LYS A 808 20.85 18.80 51.03
CA LYS A 808 19.69 18.91 50.12
C LYS A 808 19.80 20.08 49.12
N GLN A 809 21.01 20.45 48.69
CA GLN A 809 21.31 21.58 47.79
C GLN A 809 22.15 21.18 46.56
N GLY A 810 22.28 22.08 45.57
CA GLY A 810 23.11 21.96 44.35
C GLY A 810 23.85 23.26 43.98
N SER A 811 24.77 23.23 43.00
CA SER A 811 25.73 24.33 42.69
C SER A 811 25.72 24.82 41.24
N PHE A 812 26.23 26.05 41.00
CA PHE A 812 26.41 26.71 39.70
C PHE A 812 27.78 27.39 39.59
N ARG A 813 28.54 27.14 38.50
CA ARG A 813 29.86 27.74 38.16
C ARG A 813 30.95 27.66 39.25
N PRO A 814 31.37 26.45 39.65
CA PRO A 814 32.45 26.31 40.62
C PRO A 814 33.76 27.00 40.16
N LEU A 815 34.36 27.78 41.05
CA LEU A 815 35.57 28.61 40.85
C LEU A 815 35.46 29.74 39.81
N GLY A 816 34.26 30.03 39.29
CA GLY A 816 34.07 31.14 38.35
C GLY A 816 34.60 30.89 36.93
N PHE A 817 34.99 29.66 36.61
CA PHE A 817 35.35 29.28 35.24
C PHE A 817 34.09 29.06 34.39
N GLU A 818 34.17 29.43 33.12
CA GLU A 818 33.26 28.88 32.12
C GLU A 818 33.50 27.38 32.04
N SER A 819 32.43 26.61 32.17
CA SER A 819 32.46 25.17 31.98
C SER A 819 31.52 24.91 30.83
N ARG A 820 32.07 24.50 29.68
CA ARG A 820 31.31 24.25 28.46
C ARG A 820 30.71 22.86 28.57
N ASP A 821 31.49 21.85 28.19
CA ASP A 821 31.11 20.46 28.39
C ASP A 821 31.49 19.98 29.79
N ILE A 822 30.47 19.55 30.54
CA ILE A 822 30.61 19.13 31.94
C ILE A 822 30.05 17.73 32.19
N GLY A 823 30.66 17.08 33.18
CA GLY A 823 30.22 15.83 33.77
C GLY A 823 30.44 15.84 35.27
N VAL A 824 29.68 15.05 35.99
CA VAL A 824 29.76 14.95 37.46
C VAL A 824 29.83 13.48 37.85
N PHE A 825 30.61 13.18 38.88
CA PHE A 825 30.77 11.81 39.38
C PHE A 825 30.76 11.83 40.90
N VAL A 826 30.00 10.93 41.51
CA VAL A 826 30.01 10.70 42.96
C VAL A 826 30.63 9.32 43.18
N ASP A 827 31.70 9.27 43.95
CA ASP A 827 32.46 8.05 44.22
C ASP A 827 31.87 7.27 45.39
N ASP A 828 32.36 6.05 45.61
CA ASP A 828 31.88 5.11 46.63
C ASP A 828 32.02 5.66 48.07
N ASP A 829 32.85 6.70 48.27
CA ASP A 829 33.05 7.39 49.54
C ASP A 829 32.16 8.63 49.73
N ASP A 830 31.11 8.78 48.90
CA ASP A 830 30.20 9.93 48.83
C ASP A 830 30.91 11.27 48.52
N LYS A 831 32.16 11.25 48.01
CA LYS A 831 32.77 12.47 47.49
C LYS A 831 32.34 12.72 46.05
N ALA A 832 32.07 13.97 45.74
CA ALA A 832 31.69 14.40 44.41
C ALA A 832 32.85 15.07 43.67
N TYR A 833 32.87 14.86 42.36
CA TYR A 833 33.88 15.37 41.46
C TYR A 833 33.22 16.02 40.25
N LEU A 834 33.78 17.13 39.81
CA LEU A 834 33.40 17.80 38.56
C LEU A 834 34.45 17.50 37.50
N MET A 835 33.96 17.12 36.33
CA MET A 835 34.72 16.99 35.10
C MET A 835 34.30 18.14 34.19
N SER A 836 35.25 18.90 33.68
CA SER A 836 34.95 20.05 32.82
C SER A 836 36.01 20.19 31.75
N GLU A 837 35.55 20.39 30.52
CA GLU A 837 36.37 20.92 29.43
C GLU A 837 36.06 22.40 29.22
N ASP A 838 37.12 23.16 28.93
CA ASP A 838 37.01 24.38 28.16
C ASP A 838 38.11 24.41 27.09
N ARG A 839 37.85 25.16 26.00
CA ARG A 839 38.76 25.19 24.85
C ARG A 839 40.19 25.62 25.21
N PRO A 840 40.41 26.66 26.04
CA PRO A 840 41.77 27.11 26.35
C PRO A 840 42.58 26.17 27.26
N ASN A 841 41.92 25.44 28.16
CA ASN A 841 42.58 24.73 29.26
C ASN A 841 42.35 23.22 29.24
N GLY A 842 41.53 22.69 28.32
CA GLY A 842 41.32 21.25 28.15
C GLY A 842 40.48 20.60 29.26
N LEU A 843 40.40 19.27 29.20
CA LEU A 843 39.62 18.45 30.13
C LEU A 843 40.35 18.30 31.48
N ARG A 844 39.64 18.57 32.57
CA ARG A 844 40.19 18.51 33.93
C ARG A 844 39.20 17.98 34.96
N PHE A 845 39.76 17.52 36.07
CA PHE A 845 39.02 17.02 37.23
C PHE A 845 39.18 17.91 38.45
N TYR A 846 38.06 18.10 39.15
CA TYR A 846 37.99 18.87 40.36
C TYR A 846 37.33 18.06 41.47
N GLU A 847 37.92 18.10 42.66
CA GLU A 847 37.25 17.64 43.88
C GLU A 847 36.27 18.73 44.34
N LEU A 848 35.04 18.34 44.69
CA LEU A 848 34.03 19.25 45.26
C LEU A 848 34.08 19.24 46.79
N SER A 849 33.65 20.34 47.40
CA SER A 849 33.44 20.44 48.86
C SER A 849 32.34 19.49 49.30
N ASN A 850 32.28 19.16 50.60
CA ASN A 850 31.30 18.21 51.15
C ASN A 850 29.82 18.62 50.94
N ASP A 851 29.56 19.90 50.68
CA ASP A 851 28.22 20.43 50.34
C ASP A 851 27.95 20.46 48.82
N TYR A 852 28.94 20.07 48.01
CA TYR A 852 28.98 20.09 46.54
C TYR A 852 28.89 21.49 45.92
N LEU A 853 29.05 22.55 46.72
CA LEU A 853 28.86 23.93 46.27
C LEU A 853 30.11 24.58 45.71
N SER A 854 31.29 24.11 46.06
CA SER A 854 32.56 24.69 45.62
C SER A 854 33.56 23.60 45.24
N VAL A 855 34.58 23.95 44.47
CA VAL A 855 35.72 23.05 44.23
C VAL A 855 36.78 23.29 45.30
N THR A 856 37.32 22.21 45.83
CA THR A 856 38.40 22.24 46.84
C THR A 856 39.79 22.20 46.20
N LYS A 857 39.96 21.45 45.10
CA LYS A 857 41.23 21.33 44.36
C LYS A 857 41.04 20.75 42.96
N MET A 858 41.95 21.08 42.04
CA MET A 858 42.12 20.36 40.77
C MET A 858 42.93 19.08 41.02
N LEU A 859 42.46 17.95 40.49
CA LEU A 859 43.06 16.62 40.68
C LEU A 859 43.91 16.18 39.49
N HIS A 860 43.50 16.54 38.28
CA HIS A 860 44.16 16.14 37.05
C HIS A 860 43.80 17.09 35.90
N LEU A 861 44.74 17.24 34.97
CA LEU A 861 44.58 17.96 33.71
C LEU A 861 45.07 17.05 32.59
N PHE A 862 44.21 16.74 31.62
CA PHE A 862 44.58 15.95 30.46
C PHE A 862 45.29 16.81 29.42
N SER A 863 46.31 16.23 28.78
CA SER A 863 46.98 16.85 27.64
C SER A 863 46.14 16.81 26.36
N GLU A 864 45.23 15.86 26.27
CA GLU A 864 44.31 15.66 25.16
C GLU A 864 43.13 16.63 25.24
N HIS A 865 42.75 17.16 24.08
CA HIS A 865 41.59 18.02 23.93
C HIS A 865 40.36 17.17 23.62
N LEU A 866 39.64 16.77 24.67
CA LEU A 866 38.41 15.96 24.59
C LEU A 866 37.29 16.64 25.39
N GLU A 867 36.07 16.61 24.86
CA GLU A 867 34.86 17.18 25.46
C GLU A 867 33.87 16.09 25.89
N SER A 868 32.71 16.51 26.41
CA SER A 868 31.69 15.65 26.98
C SER A 868 32.18 14.52 27.91
N PRO A 869 32.77 14.85 29.07
CA PRO A 869 33.26 13.81 29.97
C PRO A 869 32.13 13.08 30.69
N ALA A 870 32.15 11.75 30.65
CA ALA A 870 31.29 10.87 31.45
C ALA A 870 32.13 9.79 32.13
N MET A 871 31.84 9.47 33.39
CA MET A 871 32.66 8.56 34.19
C MET A 871 31.83 7.49 34.89
N ILE A 872 32.39 6.29 34.97
CA ILE A 872 31.92 5.19 35.80
C ILE A 872 33.11 4.54 36.51
N LYS A 873 32.88 4.00 37.71
CA LYS A 873 33.86 3.21 38.44
C LYS A 873 33.38 1.77 38.56
N ARG A 874 34.23 0.82 38.21
CA ARG A 874 33.93 -0.62 38.30
C ARG A 874 35.16 -1.37 38.78
N ASP A 875 34.99 -2.23 39.78
CA ASP A 875 36.06 -3.07 40.35
C ASP A 875 37.33 -2.27 40.75
N GLY A 876 37.13 -1.08 41.33
CA GLY A 876 38.21 -0.19 41.77
C GLY A 876 38.94 0.58 40.66
N VAL A 877 38.44 0.54 39.42
CA VAL A 877 38.99 1.25 38.27
C VAL A 877 37.99 2.31 37.79
N TYR A 878 38.47 3.54 37.58
CA TYR A 878 37.73 4.62 36.94
C TYR A 878 37.85 4.48 35.42
N TYR A 879 36.73 4.58 34.73
CA TYR A 879 36.61 4.60 33.27
C TYR A 879 36.02 5.95 32.88
N LEU A 880 36.83 6.75 32.18
CA LEU A 880 36.44 8.06 31.68
C LEU A 880 36.18 7.96 30.18
N LEU A 881 34.98 8.31 29.73
CA LEU A 881 34.59 8.40 28.33
C LEU A 881 34.48 9.88 27.94
N ALA A 882 34.90 10.24 26.73
CA ALA A 882 34.84 11.60 26.21
C ALA A 882 34.79 11.62 24.67
N SER A 883 34.23 12.69 24.09
CA SER A 883 34.21 12.93 22.64
C SER A 883 35.33 13.88 22.19
N GLN A 884 35.61 13.94 20.89
CA GLN A 884 36.55 14.91 20.32
C GLN A 884 35.90 16.30 20.19
N LEU A 885 36.71 17.37 20.10
CA LEU A 885 36.26 18.77 20.01
C LEU A 885 35.68 19.14 18.64
N THR A 886 34.53 18.57 18.27
CA THR A 886 33.88 18.79 16.97
C THR A 886 32.55 19.54 17.08
N GLY A 887 32.22 20.06 18.27
CA GLY A 887 30.98 20.81 18.48
C GLY A 887 29.77 19.87 18.40
N TRP A 888 28.78 20.16 17.56
CA TRP A 888 27.65 19.24 17.34
C TRP A 888 27.95 18.14 16.31
N GLU A 889 29.07 18.21 15.58
CA GLU A 889 29.43 17.13 14.65
C GLU A 889 29.80 15.87 15.44
N LEU A 890 29.22 14.73 15.05
CA LEU A 890 29.41 13.45 15.73
C LEU A 890 30.80 12.88 15.41
N ASN A 891 31.45 12.23 16.36
CA ASN A 891 32.83 11.75 16.21
C ASN A 891 33.08 10.41 16.92
N ASP A 892 34.23 9.81 16.64
CA ASP A 892 34.68 8.61 17.34
C ASP A 892 35.14 8.96 18.76
N ASN A 893 34.34 8.55 19.75
CA ASN A 893 34.55 8.85 21.16
C ASN A 893 35.59 7.90 21.76
N MET A 894 36.28 8.38 22.77
CA MET A 894 37.42 7.72 23.39
C MET A 894 37.14 7.42 24.87
N TYR A 895 37.85 6.45 25.42
CA TYR A 895 37.92 6.21 26.86
C TYR A 895 39.35 6.06 27.36
N THR A 896 39.56 6.34 28.63
CA THR A 896 40.80 6.05 29.38
C THR A 896 40.45 5.45 30.75
N THR A 897 41.43 4.80 31.39
CA THR A 897 41.23 4.19 32.72
C THR A 897 42.33 4.57 33.69
N SER A 898 42.00 4.57 34.99
CA SER A 898 42.96 4.72 36.08
C SER A 898 42.43 4.08 37.36
N THR A 899 43.32 3.73 38.29
CA THR A 899 42.93 3.33 39.66
C THR A 899 42.90 4.51 40.63
N SER A 900 43.28 5.71 40.17
CA SER A 900 43.27 6.96 40.94
C SER A 900 42.86 8.14 40.05
N LEU A 901 41.99 9.02 40.55
CA LEU A 901 41.58 10.24 39.82
C LEU A 901 42.74 11.20 39.53
N THR A 902 43.85 11.13 40.28
CA THR A 902 45.07 11.91 40.02
C THR A 902 45.98 11.30 38.95
N GLY A 903 45.68 10.09 38.48
CA GLY A 903 46.50 9.31 37.57
C GLY A 903 47.52 8.39 38.28
N PRO A 904 48.41 7.73 37.52
CA PRO A 904 48.55 7.84 36.06
C PRO A 904 47.34 7.26 35.31
N TRP A 905 46.93 7.95 34.25
CA TRP A 905 45.89 7.49 33.34
C TRP A 905 46.50 6.72 32.17
N GLU A 906 45.81 5.68 31.72
CA GLU A 906 46.20 4.94 30.52
C GLU A 906 46.04 5.81 29.26
N PRO A 907 46.74 5.50 28.15
CA PRO A 907 46.47 6.14 26.87
C PRO A 907 45.00 5.97 26.44
N TRP A 908 44.44 7.02 25.84
CA TRP A 908 43.07 7.02 25.33
C TRP A 908 42.90 6.00 24.20
N LYS A 909 41.75 5.31 24.19
CA LYS A 909 41.39 4.28 23.22
C LYS A 909 39.95 4.46 22.75
N LEU A 910 39.64 4.00 21.54
CA LEU A 910 38.25 3.90 21.08
C LEU A 910 37.51 2.82 21.87
N PHE A 911 36.24 3.08 22.18
CA PHE A 911 35.32 2.06 22.73
C PHE A 911 34.21 1.65 21.76
N ALA A 912 34.07 2.34 20.62
CA ALA A 912 33.24 1.92 19.49
C ALA A 912 34.11 1.63 18.26
N GLU A 913 33.54 1.01 17.24
CA GLU A 913 34.25 0.75 15.98
C GLU A 913 34.69 2.07 15.32
N ALA A 914 35.94 2.13 14.87
CA ALA A 914 36.52 3.32 14.24
C ALA A 914 35.76 3.70 12.96
N GLY A 915 35.48 5.00 12.78
CA GLY A 915 34.76 5.56 11.64
C GLY A 915 33.24 5.46 11.74
N THR A 916 32.71 4.98 12.86
CA THR A 916 31.25 4.92 13.10
C THR A 916 30.69 6.18 13.74
N ALA A 917 31.56 7.12 14.15
CA ALA A 917 31.20 8.29 14.94
C ALA A 917 30.43 7.88 16.21
N THR A 918 30.87 6.80 16.86
CA THR A 918 30.21 6.18 18.03
C THR A 918 28.73 5.90 17.74
N TYR A 919 28.48 5.25 16.60
CA TYR A 919 27.15 4.97 16.05
C TYR A 919 26.27 6.23 15.88
N GLY A 920 26.90 7.31 15.42
CA GLY A 920 26.28 8.62 15.25
C GLY A 920 25.79 9.21 16.57
N SER A 921 26.66 9.26 17.59
CA SER A 921 26.37 9.91 18.87
C SER A 921 27.61 10.51 19.52
N GLN A 922 27.41 11.47 20.41
CA GLN A 922 28.41 11.90 21.38
C GLN A 922 27.97 11.48 22.78
N VAL A 923 28.87 10.87 23.53
CA VAL A 923 28.63 10.48 24.93
C VAL A 923 28.07 11.67 25.70
N THR A 924 27.16 11.41 26.63
CA THR A 924 26.56 12.45 27.48
C THR A 924 26.48 11.99 28.94
N PHE A 925 26.26 10.69 29.13
CA PHE A 925 26.19 10.06 30.44
C PHE A 925 26.49 8.56 30.34
N VAL A 926 26.89 7.96 31.45
CA VAL A 926 27.00 6.49 31.59
C VAL A 926 26.21 6.10 32.82
N LEU A 927 25.25 5.19 32.65
CA LEU A 927 24.34 4.78 33.71
C LEU A 927 24.71 3.39 34.20
N ASP A 928 25.06 3.28 35.50
CA ASP A 928 25.24 1.98 36.16
C ASP A 928 23.87 1.44 36.59
N LEU A 929 23.49 0.28 36.05
CA LEU A 929 22.25 -0.43 36.38
C LEU A 929 22.47 -1.52 37.44
N GLY A 930 23.70 -1.68 37.94
CA GLY A 930 24.08 -2.73 38.88
C GLY A 930 24.79 -3.87 38.17
N SER A 931 24.07 -4.74 37.46
CA SER A 931 24.68 -5.88 36.74
C SER A 931 25.15 -5.53 35.33
N SER A 932 24.63 -4.44 34.75
CA SER A 932 25.01 -3.92 33.42
C SER A 932 25.28 -2.41 33.46
N VAL A 933 25.91 -1.91 32.39
CA VAL A 933 26.18 -0.48 32.21
C VAL A 933 25.56 -0.03 30.89
N LEU A 934 24.91 1.13 30.91
CA LEU A 934 24.28 1.72 29.74
C LEU A 934 25.03 2.98 29.31
N TYR A 935 25.50 2.98 28.06
CA TYR A 935 25.98 4.17 27.38
C TYR A 935 24.81 5.05 26.97
N MET A 936 24.95 6.36 27.15
CA MET A 936 23.97 7.34 26.71
C MET A 936 24.69 8.45 25.93
N GLY A 937 24.22 8.73 24.73
CA GLY A 937 24.76 9.79 23.89
C GLY A 937 23.67 10.62 23.20
N ASP A 938 24.02 11.86 22.88
CA ASP A 938 23.21 12.76 22.05
C ASP A 938 23.54 12.50 20.57
N ARG A 939 22.49 12.28 19.75
CA ARG A 939 22.58 12.28 18.28
C ARG A 939 22.16 13.66 17.81
N TRP A 940 23.14 14.56 17.74
CA TRP A 940 22.93 15.93 17.30
C TRP A 940 22.55 16.01 15.82
N GLU A 941 21.46 16.73 15.51
CA GLU A 941 21.07 17.09 14.14
C GLU A 941 21.04 18.62 14.03
N TYR A 942 21.96 19.23 13.28
CA TYR A 942 22.04 20.68 13.10
C TYR A 942 22.38 21.07 11.67
N PRO A 943 21.63 22.01 11.02
CA PRO A 943 20.41 22.66 11.49
C PRO A 943 19.11 21.91 11.06
N PRO A 944 18.05 21.82 11.92
CA PRO A 944 17.91 22.48 13.22
C PRO A 944 18.04 21.51 14.43
N LEU A 945 18.67 21.97 15.52
CA LEU A 945 18.86 21.21 16.77
C LEU A 945 17.60 20.57 17.41
N PRO A 946 16.36 21.09 17.27
CA PRO A 946 15.17 20.45 17.83
C PRO A 946 14.95 18.99 17.38
N ARG A 947 15.58 18.54 16.28
CA ARG A 947 15.47 17.17 15.78
C ARG A 947 16.46 16.18 16.39
N SER A 948 17.40 16.68 17.19
CA SER A 948 18.40 15.82 17.82
C SER A 948 17.71 14.74 18.66
N THR A 949 18.23 13.51 18.66
CA THR A 949 17.69 12.38 19.42
C THR A 949 18.74 11.77 20.34
N TYR A 950 18.46 10.60 20.94
CA TYR A 950 19.33 9.98 21.92
C TYR A 950 19.70 8.55 21.50
N VAL A 951 20.97 8.18 21.69
CA VAL A 951 21.50 6.85 21.48
C VAL A 951 21.79 6.22 22.84
N TRP A 952 21.03 5.19 23.20
CA TRP A 952 21.27 4.38 24.39
C TRP A 952 21.72 2.99 23.94
N LEU A 953 22.80 2.45 24.50
CA LEU A 953 23.39 1.17 24.08
C LEU A 953 24.06 0.44 25.26
N PRO A 954 24.07 -0.90 25.29
CA PRO A 954 24.83 -1.65 26.28
C PRO A 954 26.33 -1.35 26.19
N LEU A 955 26.94 -1.04 27.33
CA LEU A 955 28.37 -0.81 27.45
C LEU A 955 29.00 -1.98 28.21
N SER A 956 29.85 -2.74 27.54
CA SER A 956 30.57 -3.85 28.14
C SER A 956 31.85 -3.33 28.80
N ILE A 957 32.01 -3.63 30.09
CA ILE A 957 33.24 -3.38 30.84
C ILE A 957 33.78 -4.72 31.32
N LYS A 958 34.85 -5.20 30.69
CA LYS A 958 35.48 -6.48 31.02
C LYS A 958 36.98 -6.38 30.88
N ASP A 959 37.71 -6.92 31.87
CA ASP A 959 39.17 -6.97 31.86
C ASP A 959 39.83 -5.60 31.57
N ARG A 960 39.31 -4.53 32.21
CA ARG A 960 39.71 -3.12 32.02
C ARG A 960 39.54 -2.58 30.59
N THR A 961 38.76 -3.26 29.75
CA THR A 961 38.40 -2.84 28.40
C THR A 961 36.95 -2.41 28.36
N VAL A 962 36.69 -1.29 27.70
CA VAL A 962 35.34 -0.78 27.42
C VAL A 962 35.03 -1.04 25.96
N ALA A 963 33.87 -1.64 25.70
CA ALA A 963 33.35 -1.85 24.35
C ALA A 963 31.85 -1.48 24.31
N LEU A 964 31.48 -0.68 23.33
CA LEU A 964 30.09 -0.36 23.01
C LEU A 964 29.55 -1.40 22.04
N GLU A 965 28.49 -2.08 22.43
CA GLU A 965 27.90 -3.11 21.58
C GLU A 965 27.05 -2.47 20.48
N ASN A 966 27.38 -2.72 19.22
CA ASN A 966 26.54 -2.32 18.09
C ASN A 966 25.36 -3.27 17.96
N VAL A 967 24.22 -2.85 18.47
CA VAL A 967 22.97 -3.60 18.38
C VAL A 967 21.90 -2.70 17.81
N ASP A 968 21.15 -3.21 16.82
CA ASP A 968 19.98 -2.52 16.27
C ASP A 968 18.94 -2.27 17.37
N SER A 969 18.92 -3.17 18.36
CA SER A 969 18.16 -3.03 19.59
C SER A 969 18.63 -3.93 20.72
N PHE A 970 18.30 -3.58 21.97
CA PHE A 970 18.50 -4.43 23.14
C PHE A 970 17.33 -4.33 24.12
N ILE A 971 17.23 -5.34 24.97
CA ILE A 971 16.25 -5.41 26.05
C ILE A 971 16.84 -4.74 27.30
N LEU A 972 16.10 -3.78 27.87
CA LEU A 972 16.43 -3.14 29.15
C LEU A 972 15.52 -3.67 30.27
N ASP A 973 16.07 -4.49 31.18
CA ASP A 973 15.38 -4.93 32.40
C ASP A 973 15.86 -4.11 33.60
N VAL A 974 15.13 -3.04 33.89
CA VAL A 974 15.45 -2.11 34.98
C VAL A 974 15.30 -2.77 36.36
N ALA A 975 14.42 -3.76 36.50
CA ALA A 975 14.21 -4.45 37.77
C ALA A 975 15.35 -5.44 38.07
N ALA A 976 15.87 -6.11 37.05
CA ALA A 976 17.04 -6.98 37.16
C ALA A 976 18.37 -6.22 37.10
N GLY A 977 18.36 -4.96 36.63
CA GLY A 977 19.57 -4.17 36.40
C GLY A 977 20.36 -4.61 35.16
N GLU A 978 19.73 -5.36 34.26
CA GLU A 978 20.38 -6.05 33.15
C GLU A 978 20.00 -5.47 31.79
N THR A 979 20.95 -5.48 30.87
CA THR A 979 20.71 -5.34 29.43
C THR A 979 20.98 -6.68 28.75
N ARG A 980 20.13 -7.07 27.79
CA ARG A 980 20.30 -8.32 27.03
C ARG A 980 20.13 -8.06 25.54
N SER A 981 21.07 -8.56 24.74
CA SER A 981 20.97 -8.52 23.28
C SER A 981 19.76 -9.33 22.81
N SER A 982 18.91 -8.76 21.95
CA SER A 982 17.85 -9.51 21.29
C SER A 982 18.43 -10.36 20.15
N MET A 983 18.87 -11.59 20.45
CA MET A 983 19.38 -12.62 19.51
C MET A 983 20.70 -12.28 18.75
N PRO A 984 21.43 -13.27 18.19
CA PRO A 984 22.77 -13.06 17.62
C PRO A 984 22.72 -12.27 16.31
N SER A 985 23.72 -11.41 16.12
CA SER A 985 23.98 -10.62 14.91
C SER A 985 23.82 -11.44 13.62
N ILE A 986 22.81 -11.13 12.81
CA ILE A 986 22.89 -11.38 11.37
C ILE A 986 23.69 -10.21 10.81
N THR A 987 24.85 -10.49 10.24
CA THR A 987 25.65 -9.47 9.56
C THR A 987 24.91 -9.10 8.27
N TYR A 988 24.09 -8.05 8.32
CA TYR A 988 23.73 -7.29 7.14
C TYR A 988 24.83 -6.25 6.90
N GLY A 989 25.34 -6.18 5.67
CA GLY A 989 26.22 -5.08 5.27
C GLY A 989 25.47 -3.77 5.41
N LEU A 990 25.92 -2.91 6.32
CA LEU A 990 25.42 -1.56 6.51
C LEU A 990 25.79 -0.70 5.30
N ASP A 991 24.78 -0.18 4.60
CA ASP A 991 24.93 1.03 3.79
C ASP A 991 24.91 2.26 4.72
N LYS A 992 25.73 3.26 4.36
CA LYS A 992 26.30 4.25 5.27
C LYS A 992 25.43 5.42 5.72
N ASN A 993 24.12 5.45 5.45
CA ASN A 993 23.28 6.50 6.06
C ASN A 993 22.13 5.83 6.78
N GLY A 994 22.20 5.88 8.11
CA GLY A 994 21.02 5.68 8.93
C GLY A 994 19.95 6.68 8.51
N ASP A 995 18.84 6.15 8.01
CA ASP A 995 17.52 6.75 8.12
C ASP A 995 16.48 5.67 7.84
N GLY A 996 15.58 5.48 8.81
CA GLY A 996 14.33 4.74 8.63
C GLY A 996 14.08 3.63 9.64
N ALA A 997 13.44 3.97 10.77
CA ALA A 997 12.27 3.23 11.27
C ALA A 997 11.65 3.95 12.48
N SER A 998 10.47 4.56 12.29
CA SER A 998 9.56 4.78 13.42
C SER A 998 8.79 3.48 13.68
N ILE A 999 9.30 2.66 14.60
CA ILE A 999 8.53 1.56 15.18
C ILE A 999 8.79 1.54 16.68
N ALA A 1000 7.95 2.24 17.44
CA ALA A 1000 7.56 1.69 18.74
C ALA A 1000 6.43 0.71 18.44
N SER A 1001 6.71 -0.59 18.49
CA SER A 1001 5.66 -1.59 18.58
C SER A 1001 6.09 -2.67 19.57
N LYS A 1002 5.20 -2.86 20.55
CA LYS A 1002 5.28 -3.87 21.59
C LYS A 1002 4.58 -5.08 21.01
N THR A 1003 5.33 -5.95 20.33
CA THR A 1003 4.70 -6.98 19.50
C THR A 1003 4.16 -8.14 20.31
N SER A 1004 2.85 -8.09 20.56
CA SER A 1004 2.03 -9.29 20.75
C SER A 1004 1.57 -9.84 19.40
N ILE A 1005 1.11 -11.09 19.38
CA ILE A 1005 0.64 -11.86 18.22
C ILE A 1005 -0.41 -11.15 17.33
N PHE A 1006 -1.03 -10.07 17.83
CA PHE A 1006 -1.98 -9.23 17.10
C PHE A 1006 -1.33 -8.26 16.10
N GLU A 1007 -0.08 -7.83 16.32
CA GLU A 1007 0.62 -6.89 15.41
C GLU A 1007 1.05 -7.54 14.09
N LEU A 1008 0.92 -8.85 13.97
CA LEU A 1008 1.21 -9.61 12.74
C LEU A 1008 -0.05 -9.96 11.93
N LEU A 1009 -1.24 -9.72 12.49
CA LEU A 1009 -2.55 -9.94 11.86
C LEU A 1009 -3.22 -8.62 11.42
N ALA A 1010 -2.60 -7.48 11.75
CA ALA A 1010 -2.92 -6.13 11.31
C ALA A 1010 -2.02 -5.73 10.15
#